data_AF-A0A971CZ65-F1
#
_entry.id   AF-A0A971CZ65-F1
#
_cell.length_a   1.000
_cell.length_b   1.000
_cell.length_c   1.000
_cell.angle_alpha   90.00
_cell.angle_beta   90.00
_cell.angle_gamma   90.00
#
_symmetry.space_group_name_H-M   'P 1'
#
loop_
_entity.id
_entity.type
_entity.pdbx_description
1 polymer ?
#
loop_
_entity_poly.entity_id
_entity_poly.type
_entity_poly.pdbx_seq_one_letter_code
_entity_poly.pdbx_strand_id
1 'polypeptide(L)'
;MQQYPQIVQVSGHSHATLEDARSIDQTLGYTSIQDGTIGAYFENESGKVDPSSGDGATRPADSELSSQGIIVDIHRDGTTEVHRLNFATGTWIYPQEPWIFSAAEARNDKYGKNRSSSPAVFAHDATVGFDTSATSTTKAVVTFPSAQAADDTNNNMVHSYAITLTPASGGEAVKKSVFSDYYYADKGTSGIIPTKKDQWSVTIKGLQSGTTYTAKVEALTSFQEQNALPGASIGSGASTVTTTEAPAVARKPILDVNYGLGNADDHYQHVSAKQGTDSSIVEDASLGQQVLSIKNSDGGYRYAMTPADYEAIENGFTTDVMFSLPDVKSDQCVFSNQQVSGYGFEVENGKLEFWMNPADGSKPRPSTAISANTWYHATAVYDGSTVSLYLNGDLVSSASAKGGLKIPGSGAQYFFVGADTSSSGTPEYQVKSGSVALARITSQIFTPAEVLASHGNVVDGSGSSASSITAKSAARSALESTKDTYTQGQQDFTASSWTAFSTAYDDVVSGLGDFRTEPGALSTSAASLVSAHSALAKAVDTAALQSLLTTVKAIDRSPYTAESLKALDSAQTTAAALLQNGAMTQQDVDAAVKTLQQAVDSLARIPETPNNPTNQDGNHNSGDGKNTDSDKGNTANTTTNGTKTSVDAPTSGTSDDVPSGASVESPSKQLAKTGAGFGVIAALSALFALMGGMLVVTRKQRF
;
A
#
# COMPACT_ATOMS: atom_id res chain seq x y z
N MET A 1 17.60 27.58 45.90
CA MET A 1 17.52 27.38 47.37
C MET A 1 18.88 27.07 48.02
N GLN A 2 20.02 27.34 47.35
CA GLN A 2 21.39 27.10 47.89
C GLN A 2 21.67 27.75 49.27
N GLN A 3 20.99 28.86 49.59
CA GLN A 3 21.12 29.55 50.88
C GLN A 3 20.44 28.78 52.04
N TYR A 4 19.60 27.79 51.72
CA TYR A 4 18.77 27.02 52.65
C TYR A 4 19.04 25.51 52.51
N PRO A 5 20.27 25.05 52.81
CA PRO A 5 20.65 23.64 52.65
C PRO A 5 19.90 22.68 53.60
N GLN A 6 19.23 23.21 54.63
CA GLN A 6 18.37 22.45 55.53
C GLN A 6 17.02 22.08 54.91
N ILE A 7 16.69 22.62 53.74
CA ILE A 7 15.47 22.25 53.02
C ILE A 7 15.65 20.85 52.44
N VAL A 8 14.72 19.96 52.80
CA VAL A 8 14.49 18.69 52.12
C VAL A 8 13.19 18.83 51.35
N GLN A 9 13.29 18.96 50.04
CA GLN A 9 12.13 19.00 49.16
C GLN A 9 11.77 17.57 48.78
N VAL A 10 10.56 17.14 49.13
CA VAL A 10 9.97 15.89 48.67
C VAL A 10 8.89 16.24 47.65
N SER A 11 9.04 15.78 46.41
CA SER A 11 8.12 16.09 45.30
C SER A 11 7.65 14.82 44.61
N GLY A 12 6.41 14.81 44.10
CA GLY A 12 5.80 13.59 43.57
C GLY A 12 5.27 13.61 42.14
N HIS A 13 5.27 14.77 41.48
CA HIS A 13 4.76 14.82 40.10
C HIS A 13 5.69 14.18 39.06
N SER A 14 6.88 13.68 39.44
CA SER A 14 7.81 13.09 38.49
C SER A 14 7.62 11.58 38.26
N HIS A 15 6.80 10.88 39.05
CA HIS A 15 6.46 9.46 38.87
C HIS A 15 7.64 8.47 38.74
N ALA A 16 8.86 8.92 39.00
CA ALA A 16 10.08 8.14 38.84
C ALA A 16 10.26 7.13 39.99
N THR A 17 10.93 6.03 39.66
CA THR A 17 11.22 4.93 40.58
C THR A 17 12.28 5.28 41.64
N LEU A 18 12.13 4.79 42.86
CA LEU A 18 13.06 5.02 43.97
C LEU A 18 14.30 4.12 43.95
N GLU A 19 14.32 3.09 43.10
CA GLU A 19 15.52 2.32 42.80
C GLU A 19 16.54 3.19 42.07
N ASP A 20 16.10 4.12 41.20
CA ASP A 20 17.04 4.98 40.48
C ASP A 20 17.82 5.86 41.47
N ALA A 21 19.15 5.70 41.48
CA ALA A 21 20.03 6.48 42.34
C ALA A 21 19.89 7.99 42.12
N ARG A 22 19.37 8.43 40.97
CA ARG A 22 19.09 9.83 40.61
C ARG A 22 17.81 10.39 41.25
N SER A 23 17.02 9.57 41.94
CA SER A 23 15.80 9.98 42.65
C SER A 23 16.06 10.83 43.91
N ILE A 24 17.33 11.05 44.24
CA ILE A 24 17.82 12.07 45.16
C ILE A 24 18.86 12.94 44.46
N ASP A 25 18.78 14.26 44.66
CA ASP A 25 19.71 15.23 44.09
C ASP A 25 20.08 16.34 45.08
N GLN A 26 21.34 16.79 45.03
CA GLN A 26 21.86 17.88 45.85
C GLN A 26 22.58 18.97 45.03
N THR A 27 22.51 18.93 43.70
CA THR A 27 23.31 19.80 42.82
C THR A 27 22.96 21.29 42.96
N LEU A 28 21.76 21.58 43.49
CA LEU A 28 21.29 22.92 43.77
C LEU A 28 21.53 23.38 45.23
N GLY A 29 22.39 22.68 45.98
CA GLY A 29 22.81 23.03 47.34
C GLY A 29 21.76 22.83 48.43
N TYR A 30 20.74 22.02 48.16
CA TYR A 30 19.71 21.53 49.09
C TYR A 30 19.30 20.13 48.64
N THR A 31 18.67 19.33 49.51
CA THR A 31 18.25 17.97 49.11
C THR A 31 16.88 17.99 48.44
N SER A 32 16.80 17.46 47.22
CA SER A 32 15.56 17.16 46.51
C SER A 32 15.40 15.65 46.41
N ILE A 33 14.21 15.14 46.72
CA ILE A 33 13.88 13.72 46.73
C ILE A 33 12.55 13.50 46.02
N GLN A 34 12.50 12.50 45.15
CA GLN A 34 11.24 11.99 44.59
C GLN A 34 10.50 11.16 45.65
N ASP A 35 9.20 11.39 45.81
CA ASP A 35 8.40 10.69 46.84
C ASP A 35 8.00 9.25 46.46
N GLY A 36 8.10 8.89 45.18
CA GLY A 36 7.71 7.61 44.60
C GLY A 36 6.39 7.72 43.83
N THR A 37 5.62 6.62 43.78
CA THR A 37 4.25 6.64 43.27
C THR A 37 3.44 5.57 43.97
N ILE A 38 2.27 5.95 44.47
CA ILE A 38 1.29 5.04 45.06
C ILE A 38 0.19 4.82 44.02
N GLY A 39 -0.03 3.56 43.62
CA GLY A 39 -1.16 3.20 42.77
C GLY A 39 -0.91 3.29 41.26
N ALA A 40 0.16 2.64 40.78
CA ALA A 40 0.25 2.14 39.40
C ALA A 40 0.41 3.20 38.29
N TYR A 41 1.49 3.98 38.30
CA TYR A 41 1.88 4.82 37.15
C TYR A 41 3.35 5.28 37.29
N PHE A 42 4.33 4.44 36.94
CA PHE A 42 5.71 4.92 36.79
C PHE A 42 5.91 5.55 35.42
N GLU A 43 6.48 6.75 35.43
CA GLU A 43 6.91 7.48 34.26
C GLU A 43 8.31 8.02 34.57
N ASN A 44 9.30 7.50 33.85
CA ASN A 44 10.70 7.85 34.00
C ASN A 44 11.04 8.89 32.91
N GLU A 45 12.14 8.69 32.17
CA GLU A 45 12.51 9.55 31.04
C GLU A 45 12.08 9.01 29.66
N SER A 46 12.05 9.90 28.67
CA SER A 46 11.82 9.55 27.27
C SER A 46 13.05 8.92 26.61
N GLY A 47 12.90 8.52 25.34
CA GLY A 47 14.00 7.96 24.55
C GLY A 47 14.20 6.45 24.71
N LYS A 48 13.29 5.78 25.42
CA LYS A 48 13.24 4.32 25.51
C LYS A 48 12.16 3.74 24.59
N VAL A 49 12.17 2.42 24.42
CA VAL A 49 11.12 1.67 23.73
C VAL A 49 10.44 0.67 24.66
N ASP A 50 9.16 0.40 24.41
CA ASP A 50 8.51 -0.78 24.96
C ASP A 50 9.16 -2.04 24.37
N PRO A 51 9.59 -3.02 25.18
CA PRO A 51 10.29 -4.20 24.68
C PRO A 51 9.44 -5.06 23.74
N SER A 52 8.12 -5.10 23.93
CA SER A 52 7.23 -5.96 23.14
C SER A 52 6.84 -5.29 21.83
N SER A 53 6.37 -4.04 21.90
CA SER A 53 5.87 -3.33 20.71
C SER A 53 6.96 -2.62 19.91
N GLY A 54 8.07 -2.24 20.55
CA GLY A 54 9.13 -1.43 19.96
C GLY A 54 8.77 0.05 19.76
N ASP A 55 7.62 0.49 20.31
CA ASP A 55 7.18 1.88 20.25
C ASP A 55 7.88 2.73 21.30
N GLY A 56 7.95 4.06 21.06
CA GLY A 56 8.53 4.98 22.02
C GLY A 56 7.79 4.94 23.36
N ALA A 57 8.55 4.87 24.45
CA ALA A 57 8.02 4.79 25.80
C ALA A 57 8.73 5.77 26.73
N THR A 58 7.96 6.43 27.60
CA THR A 58 8.44 7.17 28.78
C THR A 58 8.35 6.34 30.06
N ARG A 59 7.73 5.17 29.96
CA ARG A 59 7.39 4.30 31.09
C ARG A 59 8.08 2.94 30.92
N PRO A 60 8.60 2.33 31.99
CA PRO A 60 9.06 0.95 31.92
C PRO A 60 7.86 -0.03 31.82
N ALA A 61 8.11 -1.24 31.34
CA ALA A 61 7.09 -2.25 31.08
C ALA A 61 6.34 -2.67 32.37
N ASP A 62 5.03 -2.89 32.32
CA ASP A 62 4.23 -3.24 33.52
C ASP A 62 4.37 -2.22 34.68
N SER A 63 4.63 -0.94 34.35
CA SER A 63 4.76 0.15 35.33
C SER A 63 3.50 0.38 36.18
N GLU A 64 2.35 -0.13 35.72
CA GLU A 64 1.08 -0.18 36.47
C GLU A 64 1.06 -1.23 37.58
N LEU A 65 2.03 -2.14 37.66
CA LEU A 65 2.03 -3.14 38.72
C LEU A 65 2.78 -2.66 39.97
N SER A 66 3.55 -1.59 39.89
CA SER A 66 4.47 -1.16 40.95
C SER A 66 3.94 0.00 41.81
N SER A 67 4.41 0.06 43.06
CA SER A 67 4.01 1.06 44.04
C SER A 67 5.12 1.25 45.07
N GLN A 68 5.54 2.49 45.31
CA GLN A 68 6.73 2.82 46.11
C GLN A 68 6.54 4.09 46.94
N GLY A 69 7.33 4.21 48.01
CA GLY A 69 7.34 5.40 48.85
C GLY A 69 8.56 5.47 49.75
N ILE A 70 8.68 6.57 50.50
CA ILE A 70 9.78 6.81 51.44
C ILE A 70 9.29 6.95 52.88
N ILE A 71 10.15 6.56 53.82
CA ILE A 71 10.07 6.92 55.23
C ILE A 71 11.25 7.85 55.53
N VAL A 72 10.95 9.02 56.09
CA VAL A 72 11.94 10.06 56.41
C VAL A 72 12.01 10.20 57.92
N ASP A 73 13.16 9.84 58.48
CA ASP A 73 13.49 10.00 59.89
C ASP A 73 14.41 11.21 60.07
N ILE A 74 14.01 12.13 60.95
CA ILE A 74 14.79 13.34 61.27
C ILE A 74 15.28 13.22 62.72
N HIS A 75 16.58 13.07 62.87
CA HIS A 75 17.26 12.89 64.14
C HIS A 75 17.49 14.23 64.84
N ARG A 76 17.66 14.20 66.17
CA ARG A 76 17.83 15.41 67.00
C ARG A 76 19.13 16.18 66.71
N ASP A 77 20.14 15.51 66.19
CA ASP A 77 21.42 16.11 65.81
C ASP A 77 21.36 16.79 64.43
N GLY A 78 20.21 16.75 63.74
CA GLY A 78 20.01 17.34 62.42
C GLY A 78 20.32 16.39 61.26
N THR A 79 20.65 15.13 61.54
CA THR A 79 20.77 14.09 60.51
C THR A 79 19.40 13.68 60.00
N THR A 80 19.24 13.59 58.68
CA THR A 80 18.07 13.04 58.00
C THR A 80 18.44 11.69 57.41
N GLU A 81 17.60 10.70 57.65
CA GLU A 81 17.73 9.34 57.13
C GLU A 81 16.45 9.00 56.34
N VAL A 82 16.62 8.56 55.09
CA VAL A 82 15.52 8.25 54.19
C VAL A 82 15.60 6.80 53.76
N HIS A 83 14.61 6.02 54.18
CA HIS A 83 14.43 4.66 53.75
C HIS A 83 13.39 4.58 52.64
N ARG A 84 13.58 3.65 51.70
CA ARG A 84 12.76 3.49 50.50
C ARG A 84 12.03 2.15 50.57
N LEU A 85 10.74 2.15 50.25
CA LEU A 85 9.89 0.96 50.30
C LEU A 85 9.29 0.68 48.92
N ASN A 86 9.26 -0.60 48.58
CA ASN A 86 8.43 -1.13 47.52
C ASN A 86 7.17 -1.72 48.16
N PHE A 87 6.05 -1.02 48.03
CA PHE A 87 4.76 -1.45 48.55
C PHE A 87 4.18 -2.62 47.78
N ALA A 88 4.62 -2.83 46.53
CA ALA A 88 4.17 -3.91 45.67
C ALA A 88 4.74 -5.26 46.13
N THR A 89 6.00 -5.28 46.60
CA THR A 89 6.66 -6.47 47.15
C THR A 89 6.63 -6.53 48.68
N GLY A 90 6.36 -5.42 49.36
CA GLY A 90 6.44 -5.29 50.82
C GLY A 90 7.88 -5.29 51.34
N THR A 91 8.86 -4.98 50.50
CA THR A 91 10.30 -5.00 50.85
C THR A 91 10.92 -3.60 50.86
N TRP A 92 12.04 -3.48 51.55
CA TRP A 92 12.88 -2.28 51.49
C TRP A 92 13.70 -2.27 50.20
N ILE A 93 13.81 -1.10 49.58
CA ILE A 93 14.68 -0.83 48.44
C ILE A 93 16.05 -0.43 49.02
N TYR A 94 17.10 -1.20 48.71
CA TYR A 94 18.45 -1.07 49.28
C TYR A 94 18.45 -0.92 50.82
N PRO A 95 18.05 -1.96 51.57
CA PRO A 95 17.88 -1.89 53.03
C PRO A 95 19.15 -1.51 53.80
N GLN A 96 20.32 -1.80 53.26
CA GLN A 96 21.62 -1.50 53.87
C GLN A 96 22.19 -0.15 53.44
N GLU A 97 21.49 0.57 52.55
CA GLU A 97 21.93 1.86 52.00
C GLU A 97 20.77 2.88 52.03
N PRO A 98 20.31 3.31 53.22
CA PRO A 98 19.42 4.46 53.31
C PRO A 98 20.14 5.73 52.85
N TRP A 99 19.39 6.73 52.37
CA TRP A 99 19.99 8.03 52.09
C TRP A 99 20.15 8.80 53.40
N ILE A 100 21.39 9.05 53.82
CA ILE A 100 21.73 9.74 55.07
C ILE A 100 22.43 11.05 54.74
N PHE A 101 21.91 12.17 55.25
CA PHE A 101 22.52 13.48 55.04
C PHE A 101 22.13 14.48 56.14
N SER A 102 22.99 15.49 56.32
CA SER A 102 22.73 16.70 57.10
C SER A 102 22.68 17.94 56.21
N ALA A 103 22.25 19.07 56.75
CA ALA A 103 22.30 20.35 56.05
C ALA A 103 23.73 20.76 55.66
N ALA A 104 24.76 20.32 56.38
CA ALA A 104 26.15 20.58 56.01
C ALA A 104 26.57 19.74 54.79
N GLU A 105 26.21 18.45 54.76
CA GLU A 105 26.53 17.55 53.65
C GLU A 105 25.76 17.87 52.38
N ALA A 106 24.54 18.40 52.47
CA ALA A 106 23.77 18.85 51.30
C ALA A 106 24.49 19.96 50.51
N ARG A 107 25.32 20.79 51.17
CA ARG A 107 26.17 21.77 50.47
C ARG A 107 27.34 21.15 49.73
N ASN A 108 27.76 19.96 50.14
CA ASN A 108 28.90 19.25 49.58
C ASN A 108 28.50 18.31 48.43
N ASP A 109 27.23 18.35 48.01
CA ASP A 109 26.72 17.62 46.84
C ASP A 109 26.93 16.08 46.92
N LYS A 110 26.77 15.50 48.11
CA LYS A 110 26.94 14.05 48.36
C LYS A 110 26.10 13.20 47.41
N TYR A 111 24.86 13.61 47.17
CA TYR A 111 23.91 12.93 46.28
C TYR A 111 23.77 13.61 44.92
N GLY A 112 24.76 14.36 44.48
CA GLY A 112 24.74 15.03 43.18
C GLY A 112 24.88 14.11 41.96
N LYS A 113 24.86 14.74 40.79
CA LYS A 113 25.02 14.11 39.47
C LYS A 113 26.42 13.54 39.18
N ASN A 114 27.43 13.92 39.96
CA ASN A 114 28.82 13.52 39.76
C ASN A 114 29.18 12.22 40.51
N ARG A 115 28.20 11.50 41.06
CA ARG A 115 28.42 10.22 41.71
C ARG A 115 29.01 9.21 40.72
N SER A 116 30.08 8.55 41.14
CA SER A 116 30.69 7.48 40.36
C SER A 116 29.84 6.22 40.41
N SER A 117 29.81 5.50 39.30
CA SER A 117 29.31 4.13 39.23
C SER A 117 30.34 3.25 38.53
N SER A 118 30.40 2.00 38.94
CA SER A 118 31.12 0.95 38.23
C SER A 118 30.21 0.37 37.15
N PRO A 119 30.74 0.07 35.95
CA PRO A 119 29.94 -0.58 34.90
C PRO A 119 29.34 -1.90 35.38
N ALA A 120 28.15 -2.21 34.87
CA ALA A 120 27.53 -3.52 35.01
C ALA A 120 28.43 -4.64 34.46
N VAL A 121 28.07 -5.90 34.70
CA VAL A 121 28.82 -7.07 34.23
C VAL A 121 27.89 -8.02 33.50
N PHE A 122 28.25 -8.38 32.27
CA PHE A 122 27.66 -9.52 31.58
C PHE A 122 28.44 -10.79 31.89
N ALA A 123 27.78 -11.95 31.82
CA ALA A 123 28.48 -13.24 31.87
C ALA A 123 29.55 -13.32 30.78
N HIS A 124 30.65 -14.02 31.05
CA HIS A 124 31.81 -14.05 30.14
C HIS A 124 31.47 -14.60 28.74
N ASP A 125 30.50 -15.50 28.66
CA ASP A 125 29.98 -16.13 27.45
C ASP A 125 28.69 -15.50 26.92
N ALA A 126 28.27 -14.35 27.47
CA ALA A 126 27.07 -13.66 27.05
C ALA A 126 27.18 -13.14 25.61
N THR A 127 26.16 -13.42 24.80
CA THR A 127 26.06 -12.97 23.41
C THR A 127 24.69 -12.35 23.12
N VAL A 128 24.64 -11.48 22.13
CA VAL A 128 23.39 -10.96 21.57
C VAL A 128 22.87 -11.92 20.49
N GLY A 129 21.60 -12.28 20.56
CA GLY A 129 20.89 -13.09 19.58
C GLY A 129 19.74 -12.34 18.93
N PHE A 130 19.00 -13.05 18.08
CA PHE A 130 17.80 -12.56 17.42
C PHE A 130 16.71 -13.63 17.46
N ASP A 131 15.46 -13.22 17.67
CA ASP A 131 14.31 -14.07 17.37
C ASP A 131 13.94 -13.87 15.88
N THR A 132 14.43 -14.79 15.07
CA THR A 132 14.22 -14.75 13.61
C THR A 132 12.76 -15.01 13.23
N SER A 133 11.96 -15.62 14.11
CA SER A 133 10.53 -15.88 13.84
C SER A 133 9.67 -14.62 13.94
N ALA A 134 10.15 -13.60 14.67
CA ALA A 134 9.48 -12.32 14.87
C ALA A 134 10.07 -11.17 14.00
N THR A 135 10.96 -11.51 13.06
CA THR A 135 11.58 -10.57 12.12
C THR A 135 10.65 -10.30 10.93
N SER A 136 10.60 -9.06 10.45
CA SER A 136 9.85 -8.68 9.23
C SER A 136 10.66 -7.72 8.36
N THR A 137 10.00 -7.04 7.43
CA THR A 137 10.62 -6.12 6.48
C THR A 137 11.32 -4.95 7.15
N THR A 138 10.78 -4.42 8.24
CA THR A 138 11.28 -3.19 8.88
C THR A 138 11.52 -3.33 10.38
N LYS A 139 11.50 -4.55 10.92
CA LYS A 139 11.78 -4.82 12.33
C LYS A 139 12.48 -6.16 12.56
N ALA A 140 13.19 -6.25 13.68
CA ALA A 140 13.76 -7.48 14.23
C ALA A 140 13.59 -7.49 15.76
N VAL A 141 13.58 -8.67 16.36
CA VAL A 141 13.57 -8.83 17.82
C VAL A 141 14.97 -9.24 18.27
N VAL A 142 15.60 -8.39 19.07
CA VAL A 142 16.95 -8.61 19.62
C VAL A 142 16.82 -9.31 20.97
N THR A 143 17.59 -10.38 21.17
CA THR A 143 17.59 -11.14 22.42
C THR A 143 18.95 -11.07 23.11
N PHE A 144 18.99 -10.96 24.44
CA PHE A 144 20.24 -10.89 25.20
C PHE A 144 20.02 -11.25 26.68
N PRO A 145 21.04 -11.79 27.39
CA PRO A 145 20.93 -12.02 28.83
C PRO A 145 20.94 -10.70 29.61
N SER A 146 20.34 -10.65 30.79
CA SER A 146 20.45 -9.49 31.67
C SER A 146 21.89 -9.31 32.20
N ALA A 147 22.30 -8.06 32.34
CA ALA A 147 23.54 -7.71 33.03
C ALA A 147 23.30 -7.69 34.55
N GLN A 148 24.38 -7.92 35.31
CA GLN A 148 24.38 -7.79 36.76
C GLN A 148 25.02 -6.46 37.15
N ALA A 149 24.55 -5.86 38.25
CA ALA A 149 25.25 -4.73 38.87
C ALA A 149 26.66 -5.16 39.30
N ALA A 150 27.61 -4.21 39.35
CA ALA A 150 28.98 -4.48 39.77
C ALA A 150 29.06 -4.96 41.24
N ASP A 151 28.16 -4.45 42.08
CA ASP A 151 27.97 -4.79 43.48
C ASP A 151 26.52 -4.44 43.89
N ASP A 152 26.23 -4.50 45.19
CA ASP A 152 24.91 -4.22 45.77
C ASP A 152 24.65 -2.73 46.05
N THR A 153 25.56 -1.83 45.66
CA THR A 153 25.37 -0.39 45.86
C THR A 153 24.41 0.20 44.84
N ASN A 154 23.61 1.16 45.28
CA ASN A 154 22.55 1.74 44.47
C ASN A 154 23.07 2.47 43.22
N ASN A 155 24.23 3.11 43.28
CA ASN A 155 24.83 3.78 42.13
C ASN A 155 25.17 2.82 40.98
N ASN A 156 25.34 1.52 41.26
CA ASN A 156 25.73 0.50 40.28
C ASN A 156 24.53 -0.27 39.71
N MET A 157 23.30 0.13 40.04
CA MET A 157 22.11 -0.49 39.47
C MET A 157 22.12 -0.43 37.94
N VAL A 158 21.67 -1.49 37.28
CA VAL A 158 21.48 -1.48 35.83
C VAL A 158 20.20 -0.71 35.53
N HIS A 159 20.32 0.45 34.90
CA HIS A 159 19.21 1.34 34.59
C HIS A 159 18.56 0.99 33.25
N SER A 160 19.36 0.80 32.21
CA SER A 160 18.89 0.61 30.84
C SER A 160 19.84 -0.27 30.02
N TYR A 161 19.33 -0.76 28.90
CA TYR A 161 20.11 -1.39 27.85
C TYR A 161 20.03 -0.55 26.58
N ALA A 162 21.15 -0.04 26.11
CA ALA A 162 21.29 0.58 24.79
C ALA A 162 21.60 -0.49 23.74
N ILE A 163 20.81 -0.52 22.68
CA ILE A 163 20.82 -1.54 21.63
C ILE A 163 21.16 -0.85 20.31
N THR A 164 22.21 -1.30 19.64
CA THR A 164 22.67 -0.77 18.35
C THR A 164 22.67 -1.87 17.30
N LEU A 165 21.89 -1.70 16.23
CA LEU A 165 21.91 -2.58 15.06
C LEU A 165 22.70 -1.91 13.93
N THR A 166 23.75 -2.58 13.44
CA THR A 166 24.62 -2.05 12.39
C THR A 166 24.43 -2.85 11.09
N PRO A 167 24.09 -2.20 9.96
CA PRO A 167 23.98 -2.86 8.67
C PRO A 167 25.32 -3.47 8.22
N ALA A 168 25.30 -4.71 7.75
CA ALA A 168 26.50 -5.40 7.25
C ALA A 168 27.02 -4.79 5.93
N SER A 169 26.15 -4.16 5.14
CA SER A 169 26.49 -3.44 3.91
C SER A 169 27.23 -2.12 4.13
N GLY A 170 27.38 -1.69 5.39
CA GLY A 170 27.70 -0.30 5.72
C GLY A 170 26.46 0.59 5.69
N GLY A 171 26.45 1.64 6.51
CA GLY A 171 25.31 2.55 6.67
C GLY A 171 25.16 3.05 8.12
N GLU A 172 24.15 3.88 8.37
CA GLU A 172 23.86 4.34 9.72
C GLU A 172 23.24 3.24 10.59
N ALA A 173 23.74 3.09 11.81
CA ALA A 173 23.22 2.13 12.76
C ALA A 173 21.89 2.60 13.37
N VAL A 174 20.96 1.67 13.58
CA VAL A 174 19.71 1.92 14.30
C VAL A 174 19.95 1.75 15.79
N LYS A 175 19.73 2.81 16.56
CA LYS A 175 19.96 2.84 18.01
C LYS A 175 18.64 3.01 18.76
N LYS A 176 18.39 2.14 19.73
CA LYS A 176 17.24 2.19 20.65
C LYS A 176 17.71 1.83 22.05
N SER A 177 16.95 2.22 23.06
CA SER A 177 17.23 1.83 24.44
C SER A 177 15.96 1.29 25.09
N VAL A 178 16.10 0.35 26.01
CA VAL A 178 15.00 -0.17 26.84
C VAL A 178 15.36 0.02 28.31
N PHE A 179 14.36 0.30 29.16
CA PHE A 179 14.57 0.26 30.60
C PHE A 179 14.92 -1.16 31.03
N SER A 180 15.79 -1.30 32.04
CA SER A 180 15.92 -2.59 32.72
C SER A 180 14.69 -2.83 33.62
N ASP A 181 14.63 -3.99 34.22
CA ASP A 181 13.52 -4.48 35.06
C ASP A 181 13.84 -4.35 36.56
N TYR A 182 14.63 -3.35 36.93
CA TYR A 182 15.13 -3.15 38.28
C TYR A 182 14.05 -3.04 39.37
N TYR A 183 12.81 -2.69 39.01
CA TYR A 183 11.65 -2.53 39.89
C TYR A 183 10.82 -3.82 40.03
N TYR A 184 11.13 -4.86 39.25
CA TYR A 184 10.53 -6.18 39.41
C TYR A 184 11.06 -6.89 40.67
N ALA A 185 10.28 -7.85 41.16
CA ALA A 185 10.64 -8.63 42.32
C ALA A 185 11.83 -9.56 42.05
N ASP A 186 12.60 -9.86 43.10
CA ASP A 186 13.60 -10.93 43.03
C ASP A 186 12.91 -12.30 42.93
N LYS A 187 13.60 -13.27 42.33
CA LYS A 187 13.09 -14.63 42.09
C LYS A 187 12.59 -15.28 43.38
N GLY A 188 11.40 -15.90 43.30
CA GLY A 188 10.79 -16.65 44.41
C GLY A 188 9.78 -15.86 45.25
N THR A 189 9.55 -14.58 44.95
CA THR A 189 8.49 -13.79 45.56
C THR A 189 7.15 -14.10 44.86
N SER A 190 6.18 -14.69 45.57
CA SER A 190 4.87 -15.04 45.00
C SER A 190 3.95 -13.79 45.00
N GLY A 191 3.48 -13.34 43.83
CA GLY A 191 2.63 -12.14 43.71
C GLY A 191 2.26 -11.75 42.28
N ILE A 192 1.57 -10.61 42.14
CA ILE A 192 1.15 -9.97 40.87
C ILE A 192 2.34 -9.30 40.15
N ILE A 193 3.41 -8.98 40.89
CA ILE A 193 4.59 -8.29 40.37
C ILE A 193 5.47 -9.27 39.58
N PRO A 194 5.88 -8.94 38.36
CA PRO A 194 6.82 -9.76 37.60
C PRO A 194 8.15 -9.92 38.34
N THR A 195 8.88 -10.99 38.03
CA THR A 195 10.24 -11.20 38.52
C THR A 195 11.26 -10.72 37.52
N LYS A 196 12.44 -10.31 38.02
CA LYS A 196 13.57 -9.93 37.16
C LYS A 196 13.90 -11.04 36.15
N LYS A 197 14.03 -10.62 34.90
CA LYS A 197 14.30 -11.40 33.70
C LYS A 197 15.76 -11.80 33.66
N ASP A 198 15.99 -13.07 33.34
CA ASP A 198 17.32 -13.56 32.97
C ASP A 198 17.66 -13.22 31.52
N GLN A 199 16.64 -13.02 30.69
CA GLN A 199 16.77 -12.78 29.27
C GLN A 199 15.77 -11.72 28.80
N TRP A 200 16.24 -10.86 27.91
CA TRP A 200 15.48 -9.82 27.24
C TRP A 200 15.17 -10.24 25.81
N SER A 201 13.98 -9.84 25.36
CA SER A 201 13.56 -9.83 23.96
C SER A 201 13.01 -8.43 23.67
N VAL A 202 13.63 -7.71 22.74
CA VAL A 202 13.31 -6.31 22.46
C VAL A 202 13.04 -6.12 20.98
N THR A 203 11.82 -5.70 20.64
CA THR A 203 11.42 -5.34 19.28
C THR A 203 12.08 -4.03 18.86
N ILE A 204 12.85 -4.07 17.77
CA ILE A 204 13.50 -2.92 17.17
C ILE A 204 12.87 -2.66 15.80
N LYS A 205 12.19 -1.51 15.66
CA LYS A 205 11.58 -1.02 14.41
C LYS A 205 12.49 -0.02 13.66
N GLY A 206 12.16 0.24 12.41
CA GLY A 206 12.83 1.24 11.56
C GLY A 206 14.06 0.68 10.84
N LEU A 207 14.10 -0.64 10.65
CA LEU A 207 15.15 -1.30 9.87
C LEU A 207 14.86 -1.20 8.37
N GLN A 208 15.90 -1.14 7.56
CA GLN A 208 15.80 -1.29 6.10
C GLN A 208 15.44 -2.73 5.74
N SER A 209 14.59 -2.91 4.73
CA SER A 209 14.19 -4.24 4.22
C SER A 209 15.33 -4.94 3.48
N GLY A 210 15.29 -6.28 3.46
CA GLY A 210 16.32 -7.12 2.82
C GLY A 210 17.74 -6.93 3.36
N THR A 211 17.90 -6.30 4.52
CA THR A 211 19.20 -5.83 5.02
C THR A 211 19.65 -6.70 6.18
N THR A 212 20.91 -7.15 6.13
CA THR A 212 21.53 -7.92 7.20
C THR A 212 22.13 -7.00 8.27
N TYR A 213 21.87 -7.28 9.54
CA TYR A 213 22.33 -6.51 10.70
C TYR A 213 23.13 -7.38 11.68
N THR A 214 24.09 -6.74 12.34
CA THR A 214 24.72 -7.20 13.59
C THR A 214 24.20 -6.34 14.75
N ALA A 215 24.28 -6.84 15.99
CA ALA A 215 23.81 -6.11 17.16
C ALA A 215 24.89 -5.97 18.23
N LYS A 216 24.91 -4.82 18.92
CA LYS A 216 25.63 -4.55 20.15
C LYS A 216 24.63 -4.13 21.22
N VAL A 217 24.74 -4.69 22.41
CA VAL A 217 23.96 -4.29 23.59
C VAL A 217 24.92 -3.76 24.64
N GLU A 218 24.55 -2.64 25.27
CA GLU A 218 25.32 -1.95 26.28
C GLU A 218 24.45 -1.71 27.52
N ALA A 219 24.84 -2.29 28.65
CA ALA A 219 24.16 -2.12 29.92
C ALA A 219 24.70 -0.88 30.64
N LEU A 220 23.81 0.04 30.97
CA LEU A 220 24.12 1.35 31.51
C LEU A 220 23.57 1.47 32.93
N THR A 221 24.38 1.97 33.85
CA THR A 221 23.91 2.46 35.14
C THR A 221 23.24 3.81 34.99
N SER A 222 22.52 4.28 36.02
CA SER A 222 21.87 5.59 36.01
C SER A 222 22.82 6.74 35.67
N PHE A 223 24.05 6.71 36.20
CA PHE A 223 25.05 7.76 35.97
C PHE A 223 25.81 7.60 34.66
N GLN A 224 25.93 6.38 34.12
CA GLN A 224 26.46 6.18 32.78
C GLN A 224 25.49 6.73 31.73
N GLU A 225 24.20 6.42 31.87
CA GLU A 225 23.15 6.98 31.01
C GLU A 225 23.09 8.51 31.13
N GLN A 226 23.03 9.06 32.35
CA GLN A 226 22.92 10.51 32.58
C GLN A 226 24.10 11.30 32.01
N ASN A 227 25.31 10.74 32.08
CA ASN A 227 26.54 11.41 31.66
C ASN A 227 27.06 10.94 30.29
N ALA A 228 26.28 10.14 29.56
CA ALA A 228 26.67 9.55 28.27
C ALA A 228 28.04 8.84 28.31
N LEU A 229 28.31 8.14 29.42
CA LEU A 229 29.52 7.33 29.59
C LEU A 229 29.27 5.90 29.09
N PRO A 230 30.32 5.20 28.61
CA PRO A 230 30.18 3.83 28.16
C PRO A 230 29.82 2.89 29.31
N GLY A 231 28.91 1.97 29.02
CA GLY A 231 28.51 0.84 29.84
C GLY A 231 29.31 -0.43 29.53
N ALA A 232 28.96 -1.52 30.20
CA ALA A 232 29.46 -2.83 29.79
C ALA A 232 28.72 -3.29 28.52
N SER A 233 29.43 -3.93 27.60
CA SER A 233 28.84 -4.29 26.32
C SER A 233 29.12 -5.72 25.89
N ILE A 234 28.13 -6.30 25.22
CA ILE A 234 28.21 -7.57 24.50
C ILE A 234 27.79 -7.36 23.05
N GLY A 235 28.34 -8.18 22.14
CA GLY A 235 28.00 -8.16 20.73
C GLY A 235 27.29 -9.44 20.30
N SER A 236 26.78 -9.46 19.07
CA SER A 236 26.17 -10.65 18.48
C SER A 236 27.19 -11.71 18.03
N GLY A 237 28.49 -11.42 18.10
CA GLY A 237 29.54 -12.32 17.61
C GLY A 237 29.39 -12.55 16.11
N ALA A 238 29.25 -13.82 15.70
CA ALA A 238 28.96 -14.20 14.30
C ALA A 238 27.46 -14.17 13.95
N SER A 239 26.57 -13.99 14.93
CA SER A 239 25.13 -13.98 14.71
C SER A 239 24.68 -12.68 14.02
N THR A 240 23.82 -12.83 13.02
CA THR A 240 23.20 -11.73 12.25
C THR A 240 21.70 -11.97 12.08
N VAL A 241 20.95 -10.92 11.77
CA VAL A 241 19.55 -11.02 11.31
C VAL A 241 19.40 -10.32 9.96
N THR A 242 18.69 -10.94 9.03
CA THR A 242 18.31 -10.29 7.76
C THR A 242 16.83 -9.97 7.83
N THR A 243 16.47 -8.70 7.70
CA THR A 243 15.06 -8.31 7.54
C THR A 243 14.52 -8.92 6.25
N THR A 244 13.24 -9.26 6.23
CA THR A 244 12.66 -9.83 5.02
C THR A 244 12.73 -8.79 3.89
N GLU A 245 12.99 -9.23 2.67
CA GLU A 245 12.79 -8.35 1.53
C GLU A 245 11.35 -7.86 1.54
N ALA A 246 11.14 -6.58 1.19
CA ALA A 246 9.79 -6.16 0.85
C ALA A 246 9.33 -7.05 -0.31
N PRO A 247 8.08 -7.55 -0.31
CA PRO A 247 7.57 -8.29 -1.45
C PRO A 247 7.84 -7.47 -2.71
N ALA A 248 8.23 -8.13 -3.80
CA ALA A 248 8.42 -7.47 -5.08
C ALA A 248 7.07 -6.92 -5.53
N VAL A 249 6.74 -5.71 -5.10
CA VAL A 249 5.60 -4.97 -5.63
C VAL A 249 5.92 -4.76 -7.10
N ALA A 250 5.04 -5.24 -7.98
CA ALA A 250 5.10 -4.86 -9.38
C ALA A 250 5.06 -3.34 -9.45
N ARG A 251 6.22 -2.72 -9.68
CA ARG A 251 6.32 -1.26 -9.77
C ARG A 251 5.54 -0.83 -10.99
N LYS A 252 4.56 0.02 -10.76
CA LYS A 252 3.58 0.40 -11.77
C LYS A 252 3.25 1.88 -11.66
N PRO A 253 2.79 2.49 -12.76
CA PRO A 253 2.02 3.71 -12.71
C PRO A 253 0.80 3.55 -11.78
N ILE A 254 0.45 4.60 -11.07
CA ILE A 254 -0.68 4.60 -10.13
C ILE A 254 -1.69 5.67 -10.52
N LEU A 255 -1.25 6.91 -10.76
CA LEU A 255 -2.12 8.01 -11.15
C LEU A 255 -1.49 8.75 -12.32
N ASP A 256 -2.27 9.06 -13.36
CA ASP A 256 -1.87 9.89 -14.50
C ASP A 256 -3.05 10.76 -14.92
N VAL A 257 -3.05 11.98 -14.40
CA VAL A 257 -3.98 13.03 -14.77
C VAL A 257 -3.29 13.94 -15.78
N ASN A 258 -3.87 14.06 -16.96
CA ASN A 258 -3.40 14.97 -17.98
C ASN A 258 -4.59 15.64 -18.68
N TYR A 259 -4.60 16.97 -18.60
CA TYR A 259 -5.73 17.82 -19.01
C TYR A 259 -5.76 18.10 -20.51
N GLY A 260 -4.78 17.65 -21.29
CA GLY A 260 -4.72 17.82 -22.75
C GLY A 260 -5.86 17.16 -23.52
N LEU A 261 -6.67 16.33 -22.87
CA LEU A 261 -7.91 15.76 -23.41
C LEU A 261 -9.16 16.62 -23.14
N GLY A 262 -9.04 17.71 -22.40
CA GLY A 262 -10.17 18.55 -21.99
C GLY A 262 -10.98 17.99 -20.81
N ASN A 263 -10.47 16.97 -20.11
CA ASN A 263 -11.09 16.41 -18.91
C ASN A 263 -10.07 16.23 -17.77
N ALA A 264 -10.56 15.91 -16.58
CA ALA A 264 -9.76 15.73 -15.37
C ALA A 264 -9.64 14.24 -14.98
N ASP A 265 -9.89 13.34 -15.92
CA ASP A 265 -9.94 11.92 -15.63
C ASP A 265 -8.53 11.38 -15.39
N ASP A 266 -8.42 10.50 -14.41
CA ASP A 266 -7.22 9.71 -14.20
C ASP A 266 -7.24 8.50 -15.15
N HIS A 267 -6.12 8.26 -15.84
CA HIS A 267 -5.98 7.11 -16.73
C HIS A 267 -6.20 5.76 -16.02
N TYR A 268 -5.83 5.67 -14.75
CA TYR A 268 -6.00 4.47 -13.91
C TYR A 268 -7.34 4.41 -13.17
N GLN A 269 -8.27 5.32 -13.53
CA GLN A 269 -9.67 5.31 -13.13
C GLN A 269 -9.90 5.44 -11.61
N HIS A 270 -9.02 6.16 -10.91
CA HIS A 270 -9.34 6.61 -9.56
C HIS A 270 -10.59 7.50 -9.57
N VAL A 271 -11.44 7.36 -8.55
CA VAL A 271 -12.65 8.18 -8.42
C VAL A 271 -12.24 9.63 -8.19
N SER A 272 -12.54 10.49 -9.16
CA SER A 272 -12.25 11.93 -9.10
C SER A 272 -13.47 12.74 -8.68
N ALA A 273 -13.25 13.89 -8.05
CA ALA A 273 -14.30 14.87 -7.80
C ALA A 273 -13.78 16.30 -7.88
N LYS A 274 -14.42 17.11 -8.73
CA LYS A 274 -14.16 18.55 -8.83
C LYS A 274 -14.40 19.23 -7.49
N GLN A 275 -13.52 20.13 -7.12
CA GLN A 275 -13.60 20.97 -5.94
C GLN A 275 -13.88 22.41 -6.34
N GLY A 276 -14.67 23.09 -5.53
CA GLY A 276 -15.05 24.47 -5.79
C GLY A 276 -15.80 24.68 -7.11
N THR A 277 -15.95 25.93 -7.49
CA THR A 277 -16.65 26.34 -8.71
C THR A 277 -15.76 27.05 -9.72
N ASP A 278 -14.71 27.71 -9.25
CA ASP A 278 -13.85 28.61 -10.04
C ASP A 278 -12.58 27.91 -10.60
N SER A 279 -12.78 26.72 -11.16
CA SER A 279 -11.79 26.04 -11.98
C SER A 279 -12.37 25.55 -13.30
N SER A 280 -11.54 25.58 -14.34
CA SER A 280 -11.91 25.21 -15.70
C SER A 280 -10.72 24.67 -16.47
N ILE A 281 -10.97 23.75 -17.38
CA ILE A 281 -9.94 23.27 -18.31
C ILE A 281 -9.95 24.21 -19.51
N VAL A 282 -8.79 24.80 -19.82
CA VAL A 282 -8.64 25.86 -20.83
C VAL A 282 -7.37 25.66 -21.63
N GLU A 283 -7.34 26.17 -22.86
CA GLU A 283 -6.14 26.19 -23.69
C GLU A 283 -5.05 27.09 -23.08
N ASP A 284 -3.83 26.55 -22.99
CA ASP A 284 -2.61 27.30 -22.70
C ASP A 284 -1.78 27.39 -23.98
N ALA A 285 -1.70 28.59 -24.56
CA ALA A 285 -1.00 28.81 -25.81
C ALA A 285 0.52 28.57 -25.73
N SER A 286 1.12 28.66 -24.53
CA SER A 286 2.56 28.43 -24.36
C SER A 286 2.92 26.95 -24.37
N LEU A 287 2.00 26.09 -23.93
CA LEU A 287 2.14 24.63 -23.98
C LEU A 287 1.42 23.99 -25.18
N GLY A 288 0.58 24.74 -25.90
CA GLY A 288 -0.17 24.25 -27.05
C GLY A 288 -1.21 23.18 -26.70
N GLN A 289 -1.79 23.25 -25.50
CA GLN A 289 -2.67 22.22 -24.96
C GLN A 289 -3.62 22.75 -23.89
N GLN A 290 -4.62 21.94 -23.55
CA GLN A 290 -5.49 22.21 -22.41
C GLN A 290 -4.82 21.93 -21.06
N VAL A 291 -5.06 22.82 -20.11
CA VAL A 291 -4.57 22.76 -18.72
C VAL A 291 -5.71 23.06 -17.75
N LEU A 292 -5.62 22.56 -16.52
CA LEU A 292 -6.52 22.99 -15.44
C LEU A 292 -6.13 24.41 -15.00
N SER A 293 -7.03 25.37 -15.14
CA SER A 293 -6.92 26.70 -14.55
C SER A 293 -7.74 26.76 -13.26
N ILE A 294 -7.12 27.23 -12.17
CA ILE A 294 -7.71 27.42 -10.84
C ILE A 294 -7.67 28.91 -10.51
N LYS A 295 -8.76 29.45 -9.93
CA LYS A 295 -8.87 30.86 -9.53
C LYS A 295 -9.43 31.01 -8.12
N ASN A 296 -9.13 32.15 -7.49
CA ASN A 296 -9.73 32.60 -6.24
C ASN A 296 -9.70 31.60 -5.07
N SER A 297 -8.71 30.70 -5.04
CA SER A 297 -8.64 29.58 -4.07
C SER A 297 -9.84 28.63 -4.10
N ASP A 298 -10.64 28.64 -5.18
CA ASP A 298 -11.89 27.89 -5.31
C ASP A 298 -11.84 26.96 -6.53
N GLY A 299 -11.15 25.83 -6.41
CA GLY A 299 -10.99 24.94 -7.55
C GLY A 299 -10.18 23.69 -7.26
N GLY A 300 -9.89 22.94 -8.31
CA GLY A 300 -9.06 21.74 -8.23
C GLY A 300 -9.87 20.45 -8.31
N TYR A 301 -9.16 19.33 -8.17
CA TYR A 301 -9.73 17.99 -8.23
C TYR A 301 -9.12 17.11 -7.15
N ARG A 302 -9.94 16.29 -6.51
CA ARG A 302 -9.48 15.23 -5.60
C ARG A 302 -9.57 13.88 -6.27
N TYR A 303 -8.66 12.99 -5.96
CA TYR A 303 -8.59 11.61 -6.45
C TYR A 303 -8.52 10.66 -5.25
N ALA A 304 -9.45 9.71 -5.16
CA ALA A 304 -9.50 8.73 -4.08
C ALA A 304 -8.47 7.63 -4.32
N MET A 305 -7.55 7.43 -3.37
CA MET A 305 -6.53 6.38 -3.43
C MET A 305 -6.97 5.15 -2.66
N THR A 306 -6.52 3.97 -3.06
CA THR A 306 -6.82 2.70 -2.38
C THR A 306 -5.69 2.29 -1.41
N PRO A 307 -5.96 1.38 -0.45
CA PRO A 307 -4.91 0.80 0.37
C PRO A 307 -3.77 0.14 -0.44
N ALA A 308 -4.10 -0.49 -1.57
CA ALA A 308 -3.11 -1.12 -2.45
C ALA A 308 -2.20 -0.10 -3.14
N ASP A 309 -2.69 1.11 -3.42
CA ASP A 309 -1.86 2.17 -3.96
C ASP A 309 -0.84 2.64 -2.92
N TYR A 310 -1.27 2.80 -1.67
CA TYR A 310 -0.37 3.16 -0.56
C TYR A 310 0.66 2.07 -0.27
N GLU A 311 0.26 0.79 -0.26
CA GLU A 311 1.19 -0.33 -0.14
C GLU A 311 2.25 -0.29 -1.25
N ALA A 312 1.84 0.09 -2.48
CA ALA A 312 2.77 0.15 -3.60
C ALA A 312 3.80 1.29 -3.51
N ILE A 313 3.47 2.41 -2.86
CA ILE A 313 4.35 3.59 -2.73
C ILE A 313 5.03 3.71 -1.36
N GLU A 314 4.65 2.89 -0.38
CA GLU A 314 5.12 3.03 1.01
C GLU A 314 6.64 3.10 1.12
N ASN A 315 7.33 2.28 0.32
CA ASN A 315 8.78 2.12 0.40
C ASN A 315 9.54 2.65 -0.83
N GLY A 316 8.87 3.43 -1.67
CA GLY A 316 9.49 4.10 -2.81
C GLY A 316 8.50 4.48 -3.88
N PHE A 317 8.70 5.65 -4.47
CA PHE A 317 7.84 6.19 -5.52
C PHE A 317 8.53 7.30 -6.30
N THR A 318 7.93 7.66 -7.42
CA THR A 318 8.18 8.91 -8.15
C THR A 318 6.86 9.63 -8.35
N THR A 319 6.83 10.94 -8.11
CA THR A 319 5.66 11.80 -8.32
C THR A 319 6.06 13.04 -9.10
N ASP A 320 5.23 13.43 -10.08
CA ASP A 320 5.51 14.52 -11.01
C ASP A 320 4.32 15.47 -11.10
N VAL A 321 4.58 16.77 -11.19
CA VAL A 321 3.57 17.79 -11.48
C VAL A 321 4.13 18.87 -12.41
N MET A 322 3.35 19.28 -13.42
CA MET A 322 3.68 20.39 -14.31
C MET A 322 2.73 21.56 -14.01
N PHE A 323 3.27 22.68 -13.55
CA PHE A 323 2.45 23.79 -13.04
C PHE A 323 3.04 25.18 -13.30
N SER A 324 2.19 26.21 -13.21
CA SER A 324 2.56 27.62 -13.23
C SER A 324 1.68 28.43 -12.29
N LEU A 325 2.28 29.20 -11.37
CA LEU A 325 1.57 30.02 -10.38
C LEU A 325 1.94 31.50 -10.52
N PRO A 326 0.96 32.43 -10.52
CA PRO A 326 1.22 33.86 -10.40
C PRO A 326 1.66 34.29 -9.00
N ASP A 327 1.14 33.64 -7.96
CA ASP A 327 1.54 33.84 -6.57
C ASP A 327 2.42 32.68 -6.13
N VAL A 328 3.68 32.97 -5.83
CA VAL A 328 4.64 31.99 -5.27
C VAL A 328 5.01 32.31 -3.82
N LYS A 329 4.38 33.32 -3.21
CA LYS A 329 4.69 33.80 -1.87
C LYS A 329 3.75 33.21 -0.82
N SER A 330 2.47 33.09 -1.14
CA SER A 330 1.50 32.47 -0.25
C SER A 330 1.66 30.96 -0.19
N ASP A 331 1.40 30.41 0.99
CA ASP A 331 1.28 28.97 1.24
C ASP A 331 0.12 28.36 0.44
N GLN A 332 0.47 27.41 -0.43
CA GLN A 332 -0.45 26.66 -1.26
C GLN A 332 0.15 25.34 -1.77
N CYS A 333 -0.68 24.30 -1.84
CA CYS A 333 -0.30 22.98 -2.31
C CYS A 333 -0.80 22.73 -3.74
N VAL A 334 0.12 22.34 -4.62
CA VAL A 334 -0.17 22.13 -6.05
C VAL A 334 -0.63 20.71 -6.32
N PHE A 335 0.03 19.73 -5.71
CA PHE A 335 -0.33 18.32 -5.80
C PHE A 335 0.07 17.60 -4.50
N SER A 336 -0.90 17.27 -3.64
CA SER A 336 -0.60 16.94 -2.23
C SER A 336 -1.65 16.08 -1.52
N ASN A 337 -1.19 15.40 -0.45
CA ASN A 337 -1.98 14.82 0.64
C ASN A 337 -1.24 14.85 2.00
N GLN A 338 -0.42 15.87 2.24
CA GLN A 338 0.73 15.89 3.12
C GLN A 338 0.51 16.34 4.58
N GLN A 339 -0.71 16.70 4.99
CA GLN A 339 -0.95 17.39 6.28
C GLN A 339 -0.24 16.77 7.51
N VAL A 340 -0.55 15.51 7.85
CA VAL A 340 0.04 14.79 9.01
C VAL A 340 0.61 13.41 8.65
N SER A 341 0.52 13.07 7.37
CA SER A 341 0.81 11.79 6.71
C SER A 341 0.97 12.07 5.21
N GLY A 342 1.37 11.10 4.39
CA GLY A 342 1.46 11.33 2.94
C GLY A 342 2.61 12.28 2.55
N TYR A 343 2.49 12.90 1.38
CA TYR A 343 3.49 13.78 0.77
C TYR A 343 2.85 14.78 -0.20
N GLY A 344 3.60 15.79 -0.63
CA GLY A 344 3.07 16.77 -1.59
C GLY A 344 4.05 17.84 -2.02
N PHE A 345 3.68 18.54 -3.09
CA PHE A 345 4.35 19.74 -3.58
C PHE A 345 3.66 20.98 -3.03
N GLU A 346 4.40 21.78 -2.28
CA GLU A 346 3.95 23.04 -1.67
C GLU A 346 4.77 24.20 -2.23
N VAL A 347 4.12 25.35 -2.37
CA VAL A 347 4.77 26.60 -2.71
C VAL A 347 4.53 27.59 -1.58
N GLU A 348 5.61 28.16 -1.08
CA GLU A 348 5.58 29.21 -0.07
C GLU A 348 6.85 30.06 -0.16
N ASN A 349 6.77 31.36 0.15
CA ASN A 349 7.94 32.22 0.33
C ASN A 349 8.88 32.32 -0.90
N GLY A 350 8.37 32.02 -2.10
CA GLY A 350 9.13 31.98 -3.36
C GLY A 350 9.88 30.67 -3.59
N LYS A 351 9.52 29.61 -2.89
CA LYS A 351 10.13 28.29 -3.02
C LYS A 351 9.09 27.24 -3.40
N LEU A 352 9.54 26.27 -4.17
CA LEU A 352 8.90 24.97 -4.25
C LEU A 352 9.51 24.07 -3.19
N GLU A 353 8.67 23.43 -2.41
CA GLU A 353 9.02 22.48 -1.36
C GLU A 353 8.32 21.16 -1.65
N PHE A 354 8.99 20.05 -1.33
CA PHE A 354 8.34 18.75 -1.31
C PHE A 354 8.34 18.22 0.11
N TRP A 355 7.15 18.14 0.73
CA TRP A 355 7.04 17.51 2.04
C TRP A 355 6.75 16.03 1.89
N MET A 356 7.33 15.24 2.80
CA MET A 356 6.95 13.86 3.00
C MET A 356 6.88 13.57 4.48
N ASN A 357 5.88 12.79 4.91
CA ASN A 357 5.74 12.32 6.27
C ASN A 357 6.17 10.85 6.36
N PRO A 358 7.42 10.56 6.73
CA PRO A 358 7.85 9.19 7.01
C PRO A 358 7.31 8.67 8.34
N ALA A 359 7.24 7.36 8.49
CA ALA A 359 6.80 6.72 9.74
C ALA A 359 7.76 6.98 10.91
N ASP A 360 9.01 7.36 10.64
CA ASP A 360 10.00 7.72 11.66
C ASP A 360 9.81 9.15 12.24
N GLY A 361 8.94 9.96 11.64
CA GLY A 361 8.64 11.32 12.08
C GLY A 361 9.62 12.41 11.62
N SER A 362 10.59 12.11 10.76
CA SER A 362 11.66 13.04 10.35
C SER A 362 11.21 14.23 9.47
N LYS A 363 10.04 14.16 8.82
CA LYS A 363 9.44 15.22 7.98
C LYS A 363 10.43 15.93 7.03
N PRO A 364 11.12 15.21 6.14
CA PRO A 364 12.03 15.79 5.16
C PRO A 364 11.32 16.78 4.24
N ARG A 365 12.02 17.86 3.91
CA ARG A 365 11.53 18.97 3.08
C ARG A 365 12.59 19.56 2.16
N PRO A 366 13.06 18.82 1.13
CA PRO A 366 13.91 19.40 0.09
C PRO A 366 13.17 20.56 -0.60
N SER A 367 13.90 21.62 -0.96
CA SER A 367 13.31 22.83 -1.51
C SER A 367 14.22 23.54 -2.52
N THR A 368 13.62 24.33 -3.39
CA THR A 368 14.34 25.19 -4.36
C THR A 368 13.59 26.49 -4.60
N ALA A 369 14.28 27.54 -5.03
CA ALA A 369 13.64 28.82 -5.37
C ALA A 369 12.92 28.72 -6.74
N ILE A 370 11.76 29.35 -6.84
CA ILE A 370 10.98 29.45 -8.08
C ILE A 370 10.51 30.89 -8.32
N SER A 371 10.18 31.20 -9.56
CA SER A 371 9.64 32.49 -9.99
C SER A 371 8.17 32.39 -10.40
N ALA A 372 7.41 33.45 -10.15
CA ALA A 372 6.03 33.56 -10.58
C ALA A 372 5.87 33.48 -12.11
N ASN A 373 4.70 33.05 -12.58
CA ASN A 373 4.30 32.96 -13.99
C ASN A 373 5.30 32.18 -14.86
N THR A 374 5.94 31.17 -14.27
CA THR A 374 6.90 30.30 -14.95
C THR A 374 6.41 28.87 -14.86
N TRP A 375 6.42 28.16 -15.98
CA TRP A 375 6.12 26.74 -16.03
C TRP A 375 7.28 25.92 -15.46
N TYR A 376 6.97 25.04 -14.52
CA TYR A 376 7.93 24.11 -13.93
C TYR A 376 7.42 22.69 -14.02
N HIS A 377 8.32 21.77 -14.39
CA HIS A 377 8.14 20.34 -14.17
C HIS A 377 8.86 19.97 -12.87
N ALA A 378 8.09 19.71 -11.82
CA ALA A 378 8.61 19.27 -10.54
C ALA A 378 8.47 17.76 -10.42
N THR A 379 9.56 17.10 -10.03
CA THR A 379 9.61 15.65 -9.79
C THR A 379 10.20 15.39 -8.42
N ALA A 380 9.56 14.53 -7.64
CA ALA A 380 10.13 14.03 -6.39
C ALA A 380 10.28 12.51 -6.46
N VAL A 381 11.46 12.01 -6.13
CA VAL A 381 11.78 10.58 -6.06
C VAL A 381 12.07 10.22 -4.61
N TYR A 382 11.32 9.25 -4.08
CA TYR A 382 11.62 8.59 -2.82
C TYR A 382 12.16 7.19 -3.10
N ASP A 383 13.39 6.91 -2.67
CA ASP A 383 14.05 5.62 -2.91
C ASP A 383 13.93 4.61 -1.75
N GLY A 384 13.11 4.92 -0.74
CA GLY A 384 13.02 4.17 0.52
C GLY A 384 13.93 4.71 1.64
N SER A 385 14.86 5.61 1.32
CA SER A 385 15.81 6.20 2.27
C SER A 385 15.99 7.72 2.14
N THR A 386 15.82 8.25 0.94
CA THR A 386 16.10 9.64 0.58
C THR A 386 14.98 10.13 -0.32
N VAL A 387 14.49 11.34 -0.03
CA VAL A 387 13.63 12.07 -0.94
C VAL A 387 14.46 13.10 -1.70
N SER A 388 14.41 13.04 -3.03
CA SER A 388 15.15 13.90 -3.95
C SER A 388 14.17 14.73 -4.77
N LEU A 389 14.31 16.05 -4.71
CA LEU A 389 13.53 17.01 -5.48
C LEU A 389 14.31 17.42 -6.72
N TYR A 390 13.66 17.30 -7.87
CA TYR A 390 14.13 17.71 -9.17
C TYR A 390 13.22 18.83 -9.71
N LEU A 391 13.82 19.80 -10.39
CA LEU A 391 13.12 20.87 -11.08
C LEU A 391 13.62 20.91 -12.52
N ASN A 392 12.70 20.77 -13.47
CA ASN A 392 13.01 20.73 -14.90
C ASN A 392 14.08 19.67 -15.25
N GLY A 393 13.97 18.48 -14.64
CA GLY A 393 14.88 17.36 -14.88
C GLY A 393 16.17 17.38 -14.04
N ASP A 394 16.55 18.52 -13.47
CA ASP A 394 17.78 18.68 -12.68
C ASP A 394 17.53 18.43 -11.20
N LEU A 395 18.43 17.71 -10.53
CA LEU A 395 18.41 17.54 -9.07
C LEU A 395 18.70 18.88 -8.38
N VAL A 396 17.77 19.37 -7.56
CA VAL A 396 17.90 20.68 -6.90
C VAL A 396 18.11 20.58 -5.38
N SER A 397 17.59 19.53 -4.74
CA SER A 397 17.73 19.32 -3.29
C SER A 397 17.39 17.88 -2.92
N SER A 398 17.91 17.38 -1.81
CA SER A 398 17.55 16.08 -1.25
C SER A 398 17.54 16.10 0.28
N ALA A 399 16.84 15.16 0.90
CA ALA A 399 16.81 14.97 2.35
C ALA A 399 16.62 13.51 2.73
N SER A 400 17.19 13.09 3.87
CA SER A 400 17.02 11.75 4.43
C SER A 400 15.57 11.54 4.87
N ALA A 401 15.01 10.38 4.55
CA ALA A 401 13.61 10.01 4.76
C ALA A 401 13.53 8.51 5.08
N LYS A 402 13.57 8.12 6.36
CA LYS A 402 13.66 6.69 6.73
C LYS A 402 12.34 6.17 7.26
N GLY A 403 12.14 4.86 7.19
CA GLY A 403 10.97 4.20 7.79
C GLY A 403 9.71 4.17 6.92
N GLY A 404 9.81 4.48 5.62
CA GLY A 404 8.67 4.41 4.69
C GLY A 404 7.65 5.54 4.90
N LEU A 405 6.71 5.67 3.97
CA LEU A 405 5.64 6.66 4.01
C LEU A 405 4.67 6.37 5.15
N LYS A 406 4.40 7.37 5.99
CA LYS A 406 3.27 7.32 6.93
C LYS A 406 1.97 7.42 6.14
N ILE A 407 1.26 6.31 6.02
CA ILE A 407 0.02 6.20 5.25
C ILE A 407 -1.08 7.07 5.93
N PRO A 408 -1.82 7.90 5.15
CA PRO A 408 -2.99 8.61 5.67
C PRO A 408 -4.07 7.67 6.19
N GLY A 409 -4.73 8.08 7.28
CA GLY A 409 -5.91 7.37 7.80
C GLY A 409 -7.02 7.32 6.74
N SER A 410 -7.90 6.32 6.82
CA SER A 410 -8.90 6.02 5.77
C SER A 410 -9.80 7.21 5.37
N GLY A 411 -10.05 8.15 6.28
CA GLY A 411 -10.80 9.38 5.99
C GLY A 411 -10.05 10.45 5.18
N ALA A 412 -8.74 10.31 5.00
CA ALA A 412 -7.85 11.29 4.37
C ALA A 412 -7.06 10.70 3.18
N GLN A 413 -7.48 9.56 2.63
CA GLN A 413 -6.81 8.88 1.51
C GLN A 413 -7.16 9.50 0.15
N TYR A 414 -6.89 10.81 0.00
CA TYR A 414 -7.12 11.57 -1.22
C TYR A 414 -5.85 12.31 -1.62
N PHE A 415 -5.53 12.34 -2.91
CA PHE A 415 -4.60 13.32 -3.47
C PHE A 415 -5.39 14.43 -4.14
N PHE A 416 -5.00 15.69 -3.88
CA PHE A 416 -5.59 16.84 -4.56
C PHE A 416 -4.62 17.41 -5.57
N VAL A 417 -5.14 17.73 -6.77
CA VAL A 417 -4.54 18.70 -7.67
C VAL A 417 -5.16 20.06 -7.35
N GLY A 418 -4.34 20.98 -6.85
CA GLY A 418 -4.73 22.35 -6.48
C GLY A 418 -5.02 22.60 -5.00
N ALA A 419 -4.77 21.63 -4.12
CA ALA A 419 -4.91 21.78 -2.67
C ALA A 419 -4.09 20.70 -1.94
N ASP A 420 -4.13 20.73 -0.61
CA ASP A 420 -3.75 19.64 0.30
C ASP A 420 -4.98 18.93 0.88
N THR A 421 -4.76 17.74 1.43
CA THR A 421 -5.78 16.93 2.11
C THR A 421 -5.72 17.09 3.62
N SER A 422 -6.80 17.59 4.22
CA SER A 422 -6.95 17.63 5.67
C SER A 422 -7.15 16.25 6.29
N SER A 423 -7.00 16.16 7.62
CA SER A 423 -7.32 14.95 8.40
C SER A 423 -8.75 14.41 8.20
N SER A 424 -9.69 15.24 7.75
CA SER A 424 -11.06 14.84 7.41
C SER A 424 -11.30 14.60 5.92
N GLY A 425 -10.25 14.64 5.09
CA GLY A 425 -10.33 14.43 3.65
C GLY A 425 -10.84 15.63 2.85
N THR A 426 -10.85 16.83 3.43
CA THR A 426 -11.31 18.08 2.79
C THR A 426 -10.12 18.89 2.27
N PRO A 427 -10.30 19.74 1.25
CA PRO A 427 -9.22 20.59 0.75
C PRO A 427 -8.77 21.63 1.80
N GLU A 428 -7.46 21.80 1.95
CA GLU A 428 -6.81 22.93 2.64
C GLU A 428 -5.60 23.42 1.83
N TYR A 429 -5.02 24.58 2.19
CA TYR A 429 -3.90 25.19 1.46
C TYR A 429 -4.12 25.28 -0.07
N GLN A 430 -5.31 25.71 -0.49
CA GLN A 430 -5.69 25.76 -1.90
C GLN A 430 -4.75 26.69 -2.70
N VAL A 431 -4.47 26.29 -3.95
CA VAL A 431 -3.84 27.15 -4.96
C VAL A 431 -4.63 28.43 -5.12
N LYS A 432 -3.98 29.58 -4.92
CA LYS A 432 -4.66 30.89 -4.94
C LYS A 432 -5.19 31.19 -6.33
N SER A 433 -4.33 31.03 -7.32
CA SER A 433 -4.65 31.02 -8.75
C SER A 433 -3.47 30.38 -9.47
N GLY A 434 -3.72 29.71 -10.59
CA GLY A 434 -2.64 29.08 -11.36
C GLY A 434 -3.13 28.04 -12.33
N SER A 435 -2.18 27.38 -12.97
CA SER A 435 -2.43 26.34 -13.97
C SER A 435 -1.66 25.06 -13.65
N VAL A 436 -2.30 23.91 -13.87
CA VAL A 436 -1.68 22.58 -13.79
C VAL A 436 -1.94 21.84 -15.10
N ALA A 437 -0.88 21.34 -15.73
CA ALA A 437 -0.96 20.62 -17.01
C ALA A 437 -1.04 19.10 -16.82
N LEU A 438 -0.33 18.56 -15.82
CA LEU A 438 -0.40 17.15 -15.45
C LEU A 438 -0.05 16.95 -13.97
N ALA A 439 -0.48 15.81 -13.43
CA ALA A 439 -0.06 15.26 -12.14
C ALA A 439 0.03 13.74 -12.24
N ARG A 440 1.12 13.15 -11.71
CA ARG A 440 1.40 11.71 -11.85
C ARG A 440 1.96 11.11 -10.56
N ILE A 441 1.62 9.85 -10.29
CA ILE A 441 2.21 9.03 -9.22
C ILE A 441 2.58 7.66 -9.80
N THR A 442 3.76 7.15 -9.48
CA THR A 442 4.17 5.77 -9.76
C THR A 442 4.96 5.17 -8.60
N SER A 443 4.82 3.87 -8.37
CA SER A 443 5.71 3.12 -7.47
C SER A 443 7.08 2.79 -8.09
N GLN A 444 7.33 3.24 -9.32
CA GLN A 444 8.65 3.20 -9.92
C GLN A 444 9.56 4.24 -9.27
N ILE A 445 10.82 3.88 -9.03
CA ILE A 445 11.86 4.77 -8.49
C ILE A 445 12.72 5.19 -9.66
N PHE A 446 12.56 6.41 -10.13
CA PHE A 446 13.31 6.90 -11.28
C PHE A 446 14.75 7.25 -10.88
N THR A 447 15.68 6.85 -11.74
CA THR A 447 17.05 7.36 -11.75
C THR A 447 17.07 8.82 -12.25
N PRO A 448 18.14 9.59 -11.98
CA PRO A 448 18.26 10.96 -12.50
C PRO A 448 18.10 11.04 -14.03
N ALA A 449 18.60 10.05 -14.78
CA ALA A 449 18.45 10.00 -16.23
C ALA A 449 16.99 9.78 -16.66
N GLU A 450 16.23 8.98 -15.92
CA GLU A 450 14.80 8.76 -16.19
C GLU A 450 13.95 9.96 -15.78
N VAL A 451 14.34 10.70 -14.74
CA VAL A 451 13.72 11.99 -14.39
C VAL A 451 13.95 13.01 -15.52
N LEU A 452 15.18 13.11 -16.03
CA LEU A 452 15.50 13.98 -17.15
C LEU A 452 14.75 13.58 -18.43
N ALA A 453 14.64 12.29 -18.74
CA ALA A 453 13.83 11.81 -19.86
C ALA A 453 12.34 12.14 -19.66
N SER A 454 11.78 11.86 -18.48
CA SER A 454 10.40 12.25 -18.13
C SER A 454 10.17 13.75 -18.30
N HIS A 455 11.14 14.59 -17.91
CA HIS A 455 11.08 16.03 -18.15
C HIS A 455 11.09 16.38 -19.64
N GLY A 456 12.04 15.85 -20.41
CA GLY A 456 12.15 16.08 -21.85
C GLY A 456 10.91 15.63 -22.62
N ASN A 457 10.17 14.66 -22.09
CA ASN A 457 8.88 14.28 -22.63
C ASN A 457 7.87 15.41 -22.39
N VAL A 458 7.76 15.92 -21.16
CA VAL A 458 6.71 16.88 -20.75
C VAL A 458 6.90 18.29 -21.33
N VAL A 459 8.13 18.74 -21.59
CA VAL A 459 8.40 20.05 -22.19
C VAL A 459 9.02 19.91 -23.57
N ASP A 460 8.47 20.61 -24.57
CA ASP A 460 9.14 20.73 -25.87
C ASP A 460 10.43 21.55 -25.69
N GLY A 461 11.57 20.87 -25.67
CA GLY A 461 12.83 21.49 -26.07
C GLY A 461 12.62 22.08 -27.47
N SER A 462 13.07 23.32 -27.71
CA SER A 462 12.79 24.18 -28.85
C SER A 462 13.17 23.62 -30.25
N GLY A 463 12.65 22.46 -30.62
CA GLY A 463 13.01 21.66 -31.80
C GLY A 463 12.28 20.31 -31.94
N SER A 464 11.50 19.87 -30.95
CA SER A 464 10.53 18.76 -31.10
C SER A 464 9.22 19.29 -31.70
N SER A 465 8.63 18.56 -32.65
CA SER A 465 7.38 18.93 -33.30
C SER A 465 6.11 18.50 -32.54
N ALA A 466 6.23 17.86 -31.36
CA ALA A 466 5.08 17.52 -30.51
C ALA A 466 5.47 17.27 -29.03
N SER A 467 4.86 18.04 -28.11
CA SER A 467 4.91 17.83 -26.65
C SER A 467 4.37 16.45 -26.24
N SER A 468 4.92 15.80 -25.19
CA SER A 468 4.38 14.53 -24.64
C SER A 468 2.91 14.62 -24.34
N ILE A 469 2.43 15.78 -23.89
CA ILE A 469 1.03 15.92 -23.52
C ILE A 469 0.14 15.83 -24.76
N THR A 470 0.54 16.44 -25.89
CA THR A 470 -0.13 16.27 -27.19
C THR A 470 -0.04 14.83 -27.68
N ALA A 471 1.13 14.18 -27.58
CA ALA A 471 1.32 12.79 -27.97
C ALA A 471 0.44 11.83 -27.13
N LYS A 472 0.37 12.06 -25.82
CA LYS A 472 -0.50 11.32 -24.89
C LYS A 472 -1.98 11.55 -25.20
N SER A 473 -2.38 12.78 -25.51
CA SER A 473 -3.75 13.06 -25.95
C SER A 473 -4.09 12.30 -27.23
N ALA A 474 -3.22 12.33 -28.24
CA ALA A 474 -3.43 11.60 -29.50
C ALA A 474 -3.51 10.09 -29.29
N ALA A 475 -2.63 9.52 -28.46
CA ALA A 475 -2.64 8.11 -28.07
C ALA A 475 -3.95 7.71 -27.38
N ARG A 476 -4.42 8.51 -26.40
CA ARG A 476 -5.69 8.25 -25.72
C ARG A 476 -6.89 8.38 -26.66
N SER A 477 -6.89 9.36 -27.57
CA SER A 477 -7.93 9.46 -28.62
C SER A 477 -7.93 8.24 -29.55
N ALA A 478 -6.76 7.73 -29.94
CA ALA A 478 -6.65 6.53 -30.75
C ALA A 478 -7.23 5.31 -30.00
N LEU A 479 -6.89 5.12 -28.72
CA LEU A 479 -7.48 4.05 -27.90
C LEU A 479 -9.00 4.19 -27.82
N GLU A 480 -9.52 5.36 -27.46
CA GLU A 480 -10.96 5.55 -27.30
C GLU A 480 -11.72 5.28 -28.61
N SER A 481 -11.19 5.74 -29.75
CA SER A 481 -11.80 5.50 -31.06
C SER A 481 -11.82 4.03 -31.50
N THR A 482 -10.95 3.20 -30.93
CA THR A 482 -10.77 1.79 -31.32
C THR A 482 -11.20 0.78 -30.25
N LYS A 483 -11.52 1.26 -29.04
CA LYS A 483 -11.84 0.48 -27.84
C LYS A 483 -12.98 -0.51 -28.03
N ASP A 484 -14.04 -0.10 -28.73
CA ASP A 484 -15.20 -0.97 -28.98
C ASP A 484 -14.81 -2.19 -29.84
N THR A 485 -13.98 -1.98 -30.86
CA THR A 485 -13.46 -3.06 -31.71
C THR A 485 -12.55 -3.98 -30.92
N TYR A 486 -11.63 -3.44 -30.12
CA TYR A 486 -10.75 -4.25 -29.27
C TYR A 486 -11.54 -5.09 -28.26
N THR A 487 -12.55 -4.50 -27.61
CA THR A 487 -13.38 -5.17 -26.60
C THR A 487 -14.24 -6.27 -27.21
N GLN A 488 -14.74 -6.09 -28.45
CA GLN A 488 -15.49 -7.13 -29.15
C GLN A 488 -14.61 -8.34 -29.52
N GLY A 489 -13.29 -8.22 -29.51
CA GLY A 489 -12.39 -9.30 -29.89
C GLY A 489 -12.37 -9.55 -31.41
N GLN A 490 -11.76 -10.67 -31.83
CA GLN A 490 -11.46 -10.92 -33.24
C GLN A 490 -12.68 -10.96 -34.18
N GLN A 491 -13.85 -11.39 -33.70
CA GLN A 491 -15.09 -11.46 -34.49
C GLN A 491 -14.89 -12.17 -35.85
N ASP A 492 -15.40 -11.60 -36.94
CA ASP A 492 -15.27 -12.08 -38.31
C ASP A 492 -13.99 -11.58 -38.99
N PHE A 493 -13.03 -10.97 -38.28
CA PHE A 493 -11.78 -10.52 -38.89
C PHE A 493 -10.76 -11.67 -39.08
N THR A 494 -9.92 -11.55 -40.10
CA THR A 494 -8.79 -12.47 -40.33
C THR A 494 -7.82 -12.43 -39.16
N ALA A 495 -7.24 -13.58 -38.79
CA ALA A 495 -6.30 -13.66 -37.67
C ALA A 495 -5.13 -12.68 -37.80
N SER A 496 -4.58 -12.51 -39.01
CA SER A 496 -3.43 -11.62 -39.25
C SER A 496 -3.75 -10.14 -39.03
N SER A 497 -4.87 -9.64 -39.57
CA SER A 497 -5.25 -8.23 -39.39
C SER A 497 -5.67 -7.95 -37.96
N TRP A 498 -6.32 -8.92 -37.30
CA TRP A 498 -6.64 -8.83 -35.89
C TRP A 498 -5.39 -8.76 -35.00
N THR A 499 -4.41 -9.66 -35.18
CA THR A 499 -3.17 -9.62 -34.40
C THR A 499 -2.43 -8.30 -34.54
N ALA A 500 -2.34 -7.75 -35.77
CA ALA A 500 -1.72 -6.45 -35.98
C ALA A 500 -2.46 -5.32 -35.23
N PHE A 501 -3.79 -5.33 -35.26
CA PHE A 501 -4.61 -4.36 -34.53
C PHE A 501 -4.48 -4.51 -33.00
N SER A 502 -4.61 -5.73 -32.46
CA SER A 502 -4.54 -5.97 -31.02
C SER A 502 -3.16 -5.63 -30.45
N THR A 503 -2.08 -5.98 -31.16
CA THR A 503 -0.71 -5.60 -30.75
C THR A 503 -0.52 -4.09 -30.77
N ALA A 504 -0.97 -3.38 -31.82
CA ALA A 504 -0.87 -1.93 -31.85
C ALA A 504 -1.68 -1.26 -30.74
N TYR A 505 -2.82 -1.83 -30.35
CA TYR A 505 -3.61 -1.35 -29.21
C TYR A 505 -2.84 -1.52 -27.90
N ASP A 506 -2.28 -2.71 -27.66
CA ASP A 506 -1.50 -3.02 -26.47
C ASP A 506 -0.22 -2.16 -26.36
N ASP A 507 0.46 -1.89 -27.48
CA ASP A 507 1.64 -1.01 -27.54
C ASP A 507 1.30 0.42 -27.11
N VAL A 508 0.14 0.95 -27.52
CA VAL A 508 -0.32 2.28 -27.09
C VAL A 508 -0.67 2.29 -25.60
N VAL A 509 -1.33 1.25 -25.10
CA VAL A 509 -1.62 1.10 -23.65
C VAL A 509 -0.32 1.05 -22.85
N SER A 510 0.66 0.25 -23.29
CA SER A 510 1.97 0.15 -22.62
C SER A 510 2.73 1.47 -22.66
N GLY A 511 2.73 2.17 -23.80
CA GLY A 511 3.40 3.46 -23.94
C GLY A 511 2.78 4.56 -23.09
N LEU A 512 1.45 4.57 -22.94
CA LEU A 512 0.77 5.48 -22.01
C LEU A 512 1.09 5.17 -20.55
N GLY A 513 1.30 3.89 -20.25
CA GLY A 513 1.71 3.44 -18.93
C GLY A 513 3.08 3.95 -18.53
N ASP A 514 4.06 3.94 -19.43
CA ASP A 514 5.39 4.42 -19.09
C ASP A 514 5.49 5.95 -19.20
N PHE A 515 5.65 6.62 -18.06
CA PHE A 515 5.80 8.07 -17.98
C PHE A 515 7.08 8.58 -18.64
N ARG A 516 8.04 7.69 -18.90
CA ARG A 516 9.30 7.95 -19.62
C ARG A 516 9.16 7.77 -21.13
N THR A 517 7.99 7.37 -21.64
CA THR A 517 7.80 7.18 -23.08
C THR A 517 8.01 8.49 -23.85
N GLU A 518 8.96 8.45 -24.77
CA GLU A 518 9.26 9.55 -25.68
C GLU A 518 8.04 9.94 -26.55
N PRO A 519 7.72 11.24 -26.71
CA PRO A 519 6.55 11.71 -27.46
C PRO A 519 6.47 11.16 -28.90
N GLY A 520 7.61 11.06 -29.58
CA GLY A 520 7.69 10.54 -30.94
C GLY A 520 7.34 9.06 -31.05
N ALA A 521 7.78 8.24 -30.09
CA ALA A 521 7.44 6.82 -30.03
C ALA A 521 5.94 6.62 -29.77
N LEU A 522 5.38 7.38 -28.83
CA LEU A 522 3.97 7.32 -28.49
C LEU A 522 3.06 7.82 -29.63
N SER A 523 3.47 8.87 -30.35
CA SER A 523 2.76 9.35 -31.52
C SER A 523 2.77 8.32 -32.66
N THR A 524 3.90 7.62 -32.84
CA THR A 524 4.06 6.56 -33.84
C THR A 524 3.18 5.36 -33.51
N SER A 525 3.10 4.92 -32.25
CA SER A 525 2.23 3.83 -31.85
C SER A 525 0.75 4.21 -32.01
N ALA A 526 0.36 5.44 -31.67
CA ALA A 526 -1.00 5.94 -31.89
C ALA A 526 -1.38 5.92 -33.38
N ALA A 527 -0.51 6.40 -34.27
CA ALA A 527 -0.72 6.35 -35.71
C ALA A 527 -0.78 4.91 -36.25
N SER A 528 0.03 4.02 -35.69
CA SER A 528 0.05 2.58 -36.04
C SER A 528 -1.25 1.90 -35.63
N LEU A 529 -1.81 2.22 -34.46
CA LEU A 529 -3.11 1.73 -34.00
C LEU A 529 -4.23 2.14 -34.95
N VAL A 530 -4.32 3.43 -35.30
CA VAL A 530 -5.35 3.92 -36.25
C VAL A 530 -5.21 3.26 -37.62
N SER A 531 -3.97 3.07 -38.09
CA SER A 531 -3.70 2.40 -39.37
C SER A 531 -4.07 0.92 -39.33
N ALA A 532 -3.74 0.21 -38.25
CA ALA A 532 -4.06 -1.21 -38.07
C ALA A 532 -5.57 -1.45 -37.93
N HIS A 533 -6.28 -0.55 -37.23
CA HIS A 533 -7.75 -0.56 -37.16
C HIS A 533 -8.38 -0.40 -38.54
N SER A 534 -7.89 0.54 -39.34
CA SER A 534 -8.36 0.77 -40.71
C SER A 534 -8.04 -0.40 -41.66
N ALA A 535 -7.02 -1.21 -41.33
CA ALA A 535 -6.59 -2.37 -42.10
C ALA A 535 -7.27 -3.68 -41.68
N LEU A 536 -8.22 -3.65 -40.74
CA LEU A 536 -9.01 -4.82 -40.38
C LEU A 536 -9.75 -5.38 -41.60
N ALA A 537 -9.62 -6.69 -41.79
CA ALA A 537 -10.12 -7.39 -42.97
C ALA A 537 -11.02 -8.55 -42.52
N LYS A 538 -12.23 -8.65 -43.09
CA LYS A 538 -13.15 -9.75 -42.80
C LYS A 538 -12.64 -11.06 -43.39
N ALA A 539 -12.76 -12.14 -42.63
CA ALA A 539 -12.55 -13.50 -43.07
C ALA A 539 -13.65 -13.92 -44.05
N VAL A 540 -13.27 -14.71 -45.05
CA VAL A 540 -14.21 -15.30 -46.01
C VAL A 540 -14.84 -16.54 -45.36
N ASP A 541 -16.17 -16.58 -45.29
CA ASP A 541 -16.90 -17.73 -44.78
C ASP A 541 -16.89 -18.87 -45.82
N THR A 542 -16.20 -19.95 -45.47
CA THR A 542 -16.04 -21.15 -46.32
C THR A 542 -16.77 -22.37 -45.78
N ALA A 543 -17.50 -22.24 -44.66
CA ALA A 543 -18.08 -23.38 -43.95
C ALA A 543 -19.08 -24.15 -44.82
N ALA A 544 -19.95 -23.43 -45.54
CA ALA A 544 -20.93 -24.02 -46.45
C ALA A 544 -20.25 -24.81 -47.60
N LEU A 545 -19.18 -24.27 -48.19
CA LEU A 545 -18.45 -24.91 -49.28
C LEU A 545 -17.73 -26.18 -48.80
N GLN A 546 -17.08 -26.12 -47.63
CA GLN A 546 -16.40 -27.27 -47.03
C GLN A 546 -17.39 -28.39 -46.65
N SER A 547 -18.55 -28.02 -46.10
CA SER A 547 -19.63 -28.97 -45.79
C SER A 547 -20.16 -29.65 -47.05
N LEU A 548 -20.47 -28.87 -48.10
CA LEU A 548 -20.96 -29.43 -49.36
C LEU A 548 -19.93 -30.33 -50.05
N LEU A 549 -18.65 -29.97 -50.04
CA LEU A 549 -17.56 -30.83 -50.53
C LEU A 549 -17.48 -32.16 -49.75
N THR A 550 -17.78 -32.16 -48.46
CA THR A 550 -17.82 -33.38 -47.64
C THR A 550 -19.02 -34.26 -48.04
N THR A 551 -20.20 -33.66 -48.20
CA THR A 551 -21.40 -34.37 -48.69
C THR A 551 -21.16 -34.99 -50.06
N VAL A 552 -20.58 -34.24 -51.00
CA VAL A 552 -20.27 -34.71 -52.36
C VAL A 552 -19.33 -35.92 -52.35
N LYS A 553 -18.30 -35.91 -51.48
CA LYS A 553 -17.39 -37.07 -51.31
C LYS A 553 -18.10 -38.32 -50.81
N ALA A 554 -19.22 -38.19 -50.11
CA ALA A 554 -19.96 -39.29 -49.50
C ALA A 554 -21.09 -39.86 -50.39
N ILE A 555 -21.36 -39.26 -51.56
CA ILE A 555 -22.40 -39.74 -52.47
C ILE A 555 -22.03 -41.14 -53.01
N ASP A 556 -22.92 -42.12 -52.83
CA ASP A 556 -22.80 -43.40 -53.54
C ASP A 556 -22.96 -43.16 -55.05
N ARG A 557 -21.92 -43.51 -55.79
CA ARG A 557 -21.80 -43.21 -57.23
C ARG A 557 -22.38 -44.32 -58.11
N SER A 558 -22.67 -45.50 -57.55
CA SER A 558 -23.16 -46.67 -58.29
C SER A 558 -24.48 -46.47 -59.06
N PRO A 559 -25.44 -45.63 -58.63
CA PRO A 559 -26.72 -45.52 -59.32
C PRO A 559 -26.77 -44.43 -60.40
N TYR A 560 -25.67 -43.68 -60.64
CA TYR A 560 -25.68 -42.48 -61.50
C TYR A 560 -24.91 -42.66 -62.82
N THR A 561 -25.30 -41.91 -63.86
CA THR A 561 -24.68 -41.95 -65.19
C THR A 561 -23.26 -41.38 -65.18
N ALA A 562 -22.41 -41.87 -66.08
CA ALA A 562 -21.03 -41.42 -66.21
C ALA A 562 -20.95 -39.90 -66.52
N GLU A 563 -21.88 -39.37 -67.32
CA GLU A 563 -21.92 -37.96 -67.70
C GLU A 563 -22.24 -37.04 -66.51
N SER A 564 -23.24 -37.40 -65.68
CA SER A 564 -23.62 -36.59 -64.51
C SER A 564 -22.57 -36.64 -63.40
N LEU A 565 -21.93 -37.80 -63.21
CA LEU A 565 -20.80 -37.96 -62.30
C LEU A 565 -19.56 -37.16 -62.74
N LYS A 566 -19.29 -37.06 -64.04
CA LYS A 566 -18.19 -36.24 -64.59
C LYS A 566 -18.41 -34.75 -64.33
N ALA A 567 -19.65 -34.27 -64.44
CA ALA A 567 -19.99 -32.88 -64.12
C ALA A 567 -19.81 -32.59 -62.62
N LEU A 568 -20.22 -33.52 -61.75
CA LEU A 568 -20.01 -33.43 -60.30
C LEU A 568 -18.52 -33.38 -59.93
N ASP A 569 -17.68 -34.25 -60.51
CA ASP A 569 -16.24 -34.28 -60.23
C ASP A 569 -15.54 -32.99 -60.67
N SER A 570 -15.99 -32.40 -61.79
CA SER A 570 -15.45 -31.14 -62.29
C SER A 570 -15.80 -29.97 -61.35
N ALA A 571 -17.05 -29.92 -60.87
CA ALA A 571 -17.49 -28.92 -59.90
C ALA A 571 -16.79 -29.08 -58.55
N GLN A 572 -16.62 -30.32 -58.07
CA GLN A 572 -15.91 -30.64 -56.84
C GLN A 572 -14.44 -30.21 -56.91
N THR A 573 -13.76 -30.50 -58.03
CA THR A 573 -12.36 -30.11 -58.25
C THR A 573 -12.19 -28.58 -58.21
N THR A 574 -13.10 -27.86 -58.87
CA THR A 574 -13.08 -26.38 -58.91
C THR A 574 -13.30 -25.78 -57.53
N ALA A 575 -14.29 -26.28 -56.79
CA ALA A 575 -14.57 -25.86 -55.42
C ALA A 575 -13.41 -26.15 -54.45
N ALA A 576 -12.77 -27.31 -54.57
CA ALA A 576 -11.60 -27.66 -53.75
C ALA A 576 -10.37 -26.79 -54.08
N ALA A 577 -10.16 -26.46 -55.35
CA ALA A 577 -9.08 -25.56 -55.77
C ALA A 577 -9.30 -24.12 -55.28
N LEU A 578 -10.55 -23.65 -55.23
CA LEU A 578 -10.88 -22.33 -54.68
C LEU A 578 -10.46 -22.20 -53.20
N LEU A 579 -10.67 -23.24 -52.39
CA LEU A 579 -10.25 -23.26 -50.98
C LEU A 579 -8.72 -23.25 -50.79
N GLN A 580 -7.96 -23.55 -51.85
CA GLN A 580 -6.50 -23.44 -51.84
C GLN A 580 -6.01 -22.10 -52.40
N ASN A 581 -6.90 -21.25 -52.92
CA ASN A 581 -6.56 -19.93 -53.44
C ASN A 581 -6.58 -18.89 -52.30
N GLY A 582 -5.42 -18.28 -52.02
CA GLY A 582 -5.27 -17.31 -50.93
C GLY A 582 -5.94 -15.95 -51.14
N ALA A 583 -6.61 -15.72 -52.27
CA ALA A 583 -7.25 -14.45 -52.63
C ALA A 583 -8.73 -14.59 -53.03
N MET A 584 -9.43 -15.62 -52.54
CA MET A 584 -10.87 -15.77 -52.79
C MET A 584 -11.70 -14.69 -52.07
N THR A 585 -12.80 -14.26 -52.70
CA THR A 585 -13.81 -13.38 -52.09
C THR A 585 -15.02 -14.17 -51.61
N GLN A 586 -15.88 -13.59 -50.76
CA GLN A 586 -17.14 -14.24 -50.39
C GLN A 586 -18.01 -14.57 -51.61
N GLN A 587 -17.99 -13.70 -52.63
CA GLN A 587 -18.72 -13.93 -53.87
C GLN A 587 -18.19 -15.17 -54.63
N ASP A 588 -16.88 -15.41 -54.61
CA ASP A 588 -16.30 -16.61 -55.25
C ASP A 588 -16.73 -17.88 -54.50
N VAL A 589 -16.76 -17.83 -53.17
CA VAL A 589 -17.19 -18.96 -52.34
C VAL A 589 -18.68 -19.25 -52.53
N ASP A 590 -19.53 -18.22 -52.51
CA ASP A 590 -20.97 -18.36 -52.72
C ASP A 590 -21.28 -18.91 -54.13
N ALA A 591 -20.53 -18.47 -55.15
CA ALA A 591 -20.63 -18.99 -56.50
C ALA A 591 -20.22 -20.47 -56.57
N ALA A 592 -19.12 -20.85 -55.92
CA ALA A 592 -18.67 -22.25 -55.88
C ALA A 592 -19.66 -23.15 -55.14
N VAL A 593 -20.25 -22.69 -54.03
CA VAL A 593 -21.32 -23.41 -53.32
C VAL A 593 -22.49 -23.66 -54.27
N LYS A 594 -22.95 -22.61 -54.97
CA LYS A 594 -24.06 -22.71 -55.92
C LYS A 594 -23.77 -23.69 -57.07
N THR A 595 -22.60 -23.60 -57.70
CA THR A 595 -22.22 -24.48 -58.80
C THR A 595 -22.08 -25.94 -58.34
N LEU A 596 -21.47 -26.18 -57.18
CA LEU A 596 -21.35 -27.53 -56.64
C LEU A 596 -22.71 -28.12 -56.29
N GLN A 597 -23.62 -27.32 -55.70
CA GLN A 597 -24.98 -27.77 -55.37
C GLN A 597 -25.78 -28.10 -56.63
N GLN A 598 -25.69 -27.27 -57.68
CA GLN A 598 -26.35 -27.55 -58.96
C GLN A 598 -25.87 -28.86 -59.60
N ALA A 599 -24.57 -29.18 -59.46
CA ALA A 599 -24.03 -30.43 -59.97
C ALA A 599 -24.55 -31.65 -59.17
N VAL A 600 -24.75 -31.50 -57.86
CA VAL A 600 -25.43 -32.51 -57.01
C VAL A 600 -26.88 -32.70 -57.46
N ASP A 601 -27.62 -31.61 -57.63
CA ASP A 601 -29.03 -31.63 -58.00
C ASP A 601 -29.26 -32.19 -59.43
N SER A 602 -28.24 -32.11 -60.29
CA SER A 602 -28.27 -32.58 -61.68
C SER A 602 -27.81 -34.04 -61.87
N LEU A 603 -27.55 -34.77 -60.78
CA LEU A 603 -27.21 -36.19 -60.86
C LEU A 603 -28.34 -37.01 -61.50
N ALA A 604 -28.00 -37.77 -62.54
CA ALA A 604 -28.96 -38.55 -63.32
C ALA A 604 -28.75 -40.05 -63.08
N ARG A 605 -29.82 -40.80 -62.76
CA ARG A 605 -29.71 -42.25 -62.54
C ARG A 605 -29.50 -43.02 -63.83
N ILE A 606 -28.77 -44.13 -63.74
CA ILE A 606 -28.66 -45.10 -64.84
C ILE A 606 -30.07 -45.64 -65.15
N PRO A 607 -30.54 -45.64 -66.40
CA PRO A 607 -31.87 -46.15 -66.73
C PRO A 607 -31.99 -47.64 -66.40
N GLU A 608 -32.99 -48.02 -65.60
CA GLU A 608 -33.30 -49.45 -65.42
C GLU A 608 -33.96 -49.98 -66.68
N THR A 609 -33.35 -50.98 -67.31
CA THR A 609 -34.00 -51.75 -68.38
C THR A 609 -35.04 -52.68 -67.77
N PRO A 610 -36.31 -52.68 -68.25
CA PRO A 610 -37.31 -53.60 -67.75
C PRO A 610 -37.05 -55.01 -68.28
N ASN A 611 -36.88 -55.99 -67.38
CA ASN A 611 -37.08 -57.39 -67.72
C ASN A 611 -38.17 -57.98 -66.82
N ASN A 612 -39.21 -58.49 -67.49
CA ASN A 612 -40.39 -59.19 -66.99
C ASN A 612 -40.44 -60.55 -67.74
N PRO A 613 -41.29 -61.52 -67.37
CA PRO A 613 -41.27 -62.45 -66.23
C PRO A 613 -41.16 -63.94 -66.69
N THR A 614 -41.01 -64.90 -65.77
CA THR A 614 -41.72 -66.20 -65.86
C THR A 614 -42.01 -66.78 -64.47
N ASN A 615 -43.16 -67.46 -64.44
CA ASN A 615 -44.07 -67.81 -63.36
C ASN A 615 -43.77 -69.20 -62.74
N GLN A 616 -44.20 -69.43 -61.48
CA GLN A 616 -44.98 -70.62 -61.05
C GLN A 616 -45.29 -70.59 -59.53
N ASP A 617 -46.58 -70.35 -59.25
CA ASP A 617 -47.51 -71.00 -58.31
C ASP A 617 -47.27 -71.03 -56.79
N GLY A 618 -48.31 -70.64 -56.03
CA GLY A 618 -48.43 -71.02 -54.62
C GLY A 618 -49.38 -70.30 -53.63
N ASN A 619 -50.56 -69.81 -54.04
CA ASN A 619 -51.83 -69.88 -53.28
C ASN A 619 -52.09 -69.08 -51.94
N HIS A 620 -53.30 -68.49 -51.88
CA HIS A 620 -54.18 -68.08 -50.73
C HIS A 620 -54.23 -66.63 -50.18
N ASN A 621 -55.04 -65.81 -50.88
CA ASN A 621 -56.32 -65.14 -50.49
C ASN A 621 -56.50 -64.18 -49.27
N SER A 622 -57.13 -63.03 -49.63
CA SER A 622 -58.08 -62.13 -48.91
C SER A 622 -57.51 -61.09 -47.92
N GLY A 623 -57.85 -59.80 -48.00
CA GLY A 623 -58.77 -59.06 -48.89
C GLY A 623 -58.96 -57.61 -48.39
N ASP A 624 -59.11 -56.69 -49.35
CA ASP A 624 -59.74 -55.34 -49.38
C ASP A 624 -59.71 -54.44 -48.14
N GLY A 625 -59.39 -53.14 -48.21
CA GLY A 625 -59.66 -52.08 -49.20
C GLY A 625 -59.95 -50.81 -48.37
N LYS A 626 -59.66 -49.55 -48.74
CA LYS A 626 -59.91 -48.85 -49.99
C LYS A 626 -59.41 -47.38 -49.86
N ASN A 627 -58.96 -46.80 -50.98
CA ASN A 627 -59.15 -45.41 -51.45
C ASN A 627 -58.68 -44.23 -50.59
N THR A 628 -58.17 -43.08 -51.04
CA THR A 628 -57.96 -42.36 -52.34
C THR A 628 -57.26 -41.05 -51.87
N ASP A 629 -56.17 -40.55 -52.42
CA ASP A 629 -55.99 -39.81 -53.69
C ASP A 629 -55.54 -38.34 -53.44
N SER A 630 -54.57 -37.95 -54.26
CA SER A 630 -53.98 -36.67 -54.67
C SER A 630 -54.12 -35.37 -53.85
N ASP A 631 -52.94 -34.88 -53.43
CA ASP A 631 -52.23 -33.71 -53.97
C ASP A 631 -53.04 -32.54 -54.58
N LYS A 632 -52.87 -31.33 -54.01
CA LYS A 632 -52.25 -30.14 -54.66
C LYS A 632 -52.53 -28.84 -53.91
N GLY A 633 -51.52 -27.95 -53.90
CA GLY A 633 -51.74 -26.52 -54.21
C GLY A 633 -51.38 -25.48 -53.15
N ASN A 634 -50.16 -24.94 -53.27
CA ASN A 634 -49.81 -23.50 -53.37
C ASN A 634 -50.65 -22.44 -52.62
N THR A 635 -50.02 -21.60 -51.78
CA THR A 635 -49.82 -20.14 -51.99
C THR A 635 -49.30 -19.41 -50.74
N ALA A 636 -48.63 -18.29 -50.99
CA ALA A 636 -47.93 -17.39 -50.08
C ALA A 636 -48.84 -16.57 -49.14
N ASN A 637 -48.27 -16.02 -48.05
CA ASN A 637 -48.00 -14.57 -47.86
C ASN A 637 -48.00 -14.13 -46.36
N THR A 638 -46.99 -13.33 -46.00
CA THR A 638 -46.93 -12.19 -45.04
C THR A 638 -47.53 -12.19 -43.62
N THR A 639 -46.62 -11.91 -42.66
CA THR A 639 -46.66 -10.91 -41.55
C THR A 639 -47.94 -10.70 -40.72
N THR A 640 -47.87 -10.86 -39.38
CA THR A 640 -47.70 -9.79 -38.36
C THR A 640 -48.18 -10.24 -36.96
N ASN A 641 -47.38 -9.84 -35.95
CA ASN A 641 -47.67 -9.55 -34.54
C ASN A 641 -48.85 -10.19 -33.78
N GLY A 642 -48.51 -10.78 -32.62
CA GLY A 642 -49.07 -10.27 -31.36
C GLY A 642 -49.63 -11.29 -30.35
N THR A 643 -48.85 -11.51 -29.29
CA THR A 643 -49.27 -11.67 -27.87
C THR A 643 -49.91 -12.97 -27.36
N LYS A 644 -49.27 -13.49 -26.27
CA LYS A 644 -49.81 -14.17 -25.05
C LYS A 644 -50.76 -15.38 -25.27
N THR A 645 -50.61 -16.55 -24.65
CA THR A 645 -50.12 -16.95 -23.32
C THR A 645 -50.04 -18.49 -23.28
N SER A 646 -49.06 -19.03 -22.55
CA SER A 646 -49.14 -20.19 -21.63
C SER A 646 -49.87 -21.47 -22.06
N VAL A 647 -49.16 -22.61 -22.18
CA VAL A 647 -49.01 -23.66 -21.14
C VAL A 647 -48.14 -24.84 -21.64
N ASP A 648 -47.26 -25.31 -20.75
CA ASP A 648 -46.73 -26.67 -20.49
C ASP A 648 -46.25 -27.62 -21.61
N ALA A 649 -44.93 -27.92 -21.55
CA ALA A 649 -44.19 -29.20 -21.46
C ALA A 649 -44.62 -30.45 -22.30
N PRO A 650 -43.76 -31.48 -22.55
CA PRO A 650 -42.41 -31.74 -21.98
C PRO A 650 -41.30 -32.30 -22.95
N THR A 651 -40.07 -32.27 -22.43
CA THR A 651 -38.96 -33.28 -22.52
C THR A 651 -38.22 -33.63 -23.82
N SER A 652 -36.89 -33.39 -23.81
CA SER A 652 -35.77 -34.37 -23.94
C SER A 652 -34.46 -33.64 -23.60
N GLY A 653 -33.35 -34.19 -23.10
CA GLY A 653 -32.96 -35.55 -22.74
C GLY A 653 -31.61 -35.54 -21.98
N THR A 654 -31.46 -36.52 -21.08
CA THR A 654 -30.29 -37.34 -20.70
C THR A 654 -28.84 -36.80 -20.78
N SER A 655 -28.14 -36.82 -19.63
CA SER A 655 -27.03 -37.76 -19.37
C SER A 655 -26.68 -37.81 -17.87
N ASP A 656 -26.66 -39.02 -17.33
CA ASP A 656 -26.21 -39.40 -15.98
C ASP A 656 -24.75 -39.87 -16.04
N ASP A 657 -23.90 -39.45 -15.09
CA ASP A 657 -23.29 -40.36 -14.10
C ASP A 657 -22.47 -39.59 -13.02
N VAL A 658 -22.55 -40.10 -11.79
CA VAL A 658 -22.38 -39.49 -10.43
C VAL A 658 -21.30 -40.33 -9.67
N PRO A 659 -20.56 -39.86 -8.62
CA PRO A 659 -21.17 -39.29 -7.43
C PRO A 659 -20.51 -38.13 -6.66
N SER A 660 -21.40 -37.29 -6.13
CA SER A 660 -21.18 -36.37 -5.01
C SER A 660 -21.71 -36.97 -3.70
N GLY A 661 -21.05 -36.62 -2.60
CA GLY A 661 -21.62 -36.64 -1.26
C GLY A 661 -21.46 -35.23 -0.68
N ALA A 662 -22.51 -34.42 -0.74
CA ALA A 662 -22.63 -33.18 0.00
C ALA A 662 -24.11 -32.86 0.26
N SER A 663 -24.45 -32.77 1.54
CA SER A 663 -25.75 -32.34 2.09
C SER A 663 -25.50 -31.08 2.94
N VAL A 664 -26.40 -30.13 3.17
CA VAL A 664 -27.74 -29.71 2.69
C VAL A 664 -28.02 -28.39 3.47
N GLU A 665 -28.86 -27.52 2.88
CA GLU A 665 -29.68 -26.45 3.49
C GLU A 665 -29.13 -25.06 3.88
N SER A 666 -29.76 -24.04 3.27
CA SER A 666 -30.10 -22.71 3.81
C SER A 666 -31.61 -22.71 4.14
N PRO A 667 -32.27 -21.73 4.85
CA PRO A 667 -31.88 -20.32 5.03
C PRO A 667 -32.22 -19.67 6.41
N SER A 668 -31.84 -18.39 6.51
CA SER A 668 -32.05 -17.40 7.58
C SER A 668 -33.46 -17.26 8.18
N LYS A 669 -33.56 -17.07 9.51
CA LYS A 669 -34.61 -16.27 10.21
C LYS A 669 -34.22 -15.84 11.64
N GLN A 670 -34.29 -14.53 11.86
CA GLN A 670 -34.68 -13.73 13.05
C GLN A 670 -35.02 -14.43 14.39
N LEU A 671 -34.55 -13.85 15.51
CA LEU A 671 -35.15 -13.73 16.87
C LEU A 671 -34.06 -13.06 17.78
N ALA A 672 -34.29 -12.36 18.89
CA ALA A 672 -35.29 -11.46 19.43
C ALA A 672 -34.66 -10.86 20.72
N LYS A 673 -35.06 -9.64 21.10
CA LYS A 673 -34.65 -8.96 22.35
C LYS A 673 -35.26 -9.61 23.60
N THR A 674 -34.50 -9.66 24.69
CA THR A 674 -34.85 -9.28 26.09
C THR A 674 -33.50 -9.07 26.83
N GLY A 675 -33.21 -8.05 27.64
CA GLY A 675 -34.00 -6.99 28.25
C GLY A 675 -33.84 -7.02 29.77
N ALA A 676 -32.87 -6.27 30.32
CA ALA A 676 -32.87 -5.59 31.63
C ALA A 676 -31.42 -5.16 31.97
N GLY A 677 -31.07 -3.92 32.31
CA GLY A 677 -31.85 -2.70 32.48
C GLY A 677 -30.98 -1.64 33.16
N PHE A 678 -31.12 -0.39 32.68
CA PHE A 678 -30.92 0.90 33.35
C PHE A 678 -29.52 1.25 33.92
N GLY A 679 -28.97 2.45 33.73
CA GLY A 679 -29.52 3.66 33.12
C GLY A 679 -28.54 4.83 33.28
N VAL A 680 -28.31 5.49 32.16
CA VAL A 680 -27.81 6.84 31.87
C VAL A 680 -28.02 7.86 33.00
N ILE A 681 -26.99 8.69 33.31
CA ILE A 681 -27.06 10.17 33.30
C ILE A 681 -25.70 10.75 32.87
N ALA A 682 -25.79 11.75 32.00
CA ALA A 682 -24.73 12.50 31.35
C ALA A 682 -24.09 13.59 32.24
N ALA A 683 -22.89 14.00 31.81
CA ALA A 683 -22.30 15.33 31.85
C ALA A 683 -22.31 16.11 33.18
N LEU A 684 -21.12 16.22 33.78
CA LEU A 684 -20.68 17.46 34.44
C LEU A 684 -19.16 17.63 34.30
N SER A 685 -18.80 18.51 33.38
CA SER A 685 -17.57 19.28 33.40
C SER A 685 -17.55 20.19 34.63
N ALA A 686 -16.65 19.93 35.58
CA ALA A 686 -16.14 20.92 36.54
C ALA A 686 -14.94 20.35 37.34
N LEU A 687 -13.77 20.96 37.14
CA LEU A 687 -12.79 21.33 38.16
C LEU A 687 -12.52 20.34 39.32
N PHE A 688 -11.41 19.59 39.25
CA PHE A 688 -10.71 19.14 40.46
C PHE A 688 -9.31 19.73 40.50
N ALA A 689 -9.21 20.84 41.25
CA ALA A 689 -7.97 21.37 41.77
C ALA A 689 -7.45 20.45 42.88
N LEU A 690 -6.11 20.39 42.96
CA LEU A 690 -5.27 20.13 44.13
C LEU A 690 -5.93 19.47 45.35
N MET A 691 -5.48 18.26 45.68
CA MET A 691 -5.02 17.92 47.04
C MET A 691 -4.27 16.59 47.00
N GLY A 692 -2.93 16.67 46.92
CA GLY A 692 -2.06 15.57 47.31
C GLY A 692 -2.18 15.39 48.82
N GLY A 693 -2.86 14.34 49.25
CA GLY A 693 -2.96 13.95 50.64
C GLY A 693 -1.68 13.24 51.08
N MET A 694 -0.77 13.97 51.72
CA MET A 694 0.37 13.40 52.44
C MET A 694 -0.15 12.68 53.69
N LEU A 695 -0.04 11.35 53.74
CA LEU A 695 -0.29 10.59 54.97
C LEU A 695 1.00 10.56 55.81
N VAL A 696 1.14 11.47 56.76
CA VAL A 696 2.23 11.45 57.75
C VAL A 696 1.80 10.60 58.94
N VAL A 697 2.38 9.40 59.10
CA VAL A 697 2.23 8.60 60.31
C VAL A 697 3.45 8.82 61.20
N THR A 698 3.37 9.76 62.14
CA THR A 698 4.39 9.88 63.20
C THR A 698 4.16 8.81 64.25
N ARG A 699 5.07 7.84 64.37
CA ARG A 699 5.06 6.85 65.45
C ARG A 699 5.82 7.42 66.66
N LYS A 700 5.10 7.91 67.67
CA LYS A 700 5.69 8.20 68.99
C LYS A 700 5.92 6.86 69.71
N GLN A 701 7.14 6.34 69.71
CA GLN A 701 7.49 5.27 70.65
C GLN A 701 7.59 5.87 72.05
N ARG A 702 6.68 5.46 72.94
CA ARG A 702 6.90 5.47 74.38
C ARG A 702 7.32 4.06 74.77
N PHE A 703 8.61 3.85 74.95
CA PHE A 703 9.28 3.41 76.19
C PHE A 703 10.74 3.13 75.88
#